data_AF-A0A6M8W5S7-F1
#
_entry.id   AF-A0A6M8W5S7-F1
#
_cell.length_a   1.000
_cell.length_b   1.000
_cell.length_c   1.000
_cell.angle_alpha   90.00
_cell.angle_beta   90.00
_cell.angle_gamma   90.00
#
_symmetry.space_group_name_H-M   'P 1'
#
loop_
_entity.id
_entity.type
_entity.pdbx_description
1 polymer ?
#
loop_
_entity_poly.entity_id
_entity_poly.type
_entity_poly.pdbx_seq_one_letter_code
_entity_poly.pdbx_strand_id
1 'polypeptide(L)'
;MWGRLSGGGGTGTRRVEPRPGLFLVEVAVETDYELFEEFFDLDAEAAYVVQLYGAVSDIYLRDVGTTITLTYVRLWDDPDDLFNIEDPLGEFRDYWEANMESVDRDLAQFLSGRVNFWYGGVAWLSSVCGGNGYSVSGYTLGYFADPDHPSVFNRDIIIPAHELGHNLGTGHTQNYNIDTCHWPETPSQRGPIMSYCGQTHTGGDANHDLRFHTTTAGVMRALMAERRCVDTDCNLNGVADDDDIADGTSQDANGNGVPDECEDCNGNGVLDPEDILNGTSNDINENGRPDECEPDCNNNLLPDDYDIATFISTDEYGDGVPDECETDCNGNGVSDYTEICEDMSLDLDRDALLDACEDCDGDGEIDLVALDGANDVWVADKERTVLRRFLSVTGTVVRDSAGTALDEPGDVLAMPDGRVLVTSIVDGRVAEFDRDGVFVRDLVSAGSGGLSSPGAVVVSTWGSLLVASGGTDSVKAYDPVSGVYLGDLVTSGAEGLVSPFGLAISPAGTLLVTSNDGRVLEFDAGTGGFVRELVSAADNGGLDDPRGVLALSSGRVLVASRETNRVLEFDGASGAFVRQFNRGGTADRMTLDQPWCVREGPDGDIYVSRAHDHDDRPGGGKDPEGSGVSALHLTNARIFQFDVDSGKLVRAYVQALDSGIEHPTGFDFLRSEGTDCNQNLVPDSCDIASGASEDVDGDGVPDECQTVCVADHDGNGVVDTRDVLLLLNDYAAKRPAADVNRDFVVDTRDVLAFLNTWVGGC
;
A
#
# COMPACT_ATOMS: atom_id res chain seq x y z
N MET A 1 18.61 -32.12 -39.26
CA MET A 1 19.72 -32.75 -40.03
C MET A 1 20.63 -31.61 -40.44
N TRP A 2 21.78 -31.32 -39.80
CA TRP A 2 22.65 -31.98 -38.81
C TRP A 2 21.96 -32.22 -37.41
N GLY A 3 22.61 -32.51 -36.27
CA GLY A 3 24.07 -32.62 -36.04
C GLY A 3 24.64 -33.20 -34.72
N ARG A 4 23.84 -33.63 -33.71
CA ARG A 4 24.33 -34.01 -32.34
C ARG A 4 25.68 -34.76 -32.32
N LEU A 5 26.66 -34.22 -31.59
CA LEU A 5 27.88 -34.93 -31.19
C LEU A 5 27.86 -35.24 -29.69
N SER A 6 27.66 -36.51 -29.36
CA SER A 6 27.81 -37.04 -28.01
C SER A 6 29.16 -37.75 -27.84
N GLY A 7 29.91 -37.43 -26.78
CA GLY A 7 30.86 -38.36 -26.16
C GLY A 7 32.33 -37.91 -26.15
N GLY A 8 32.85 -37.71 -24.94
CA GLY A 8 34.27 -37.41 -24.72
C GLY A 8 34.61 -37.23 -23.23
N GLY A 9 34.58 -38.31 -22.46
CA GLY A 9 34.95 -38.25 -21.03
C GLY A 9 36.42 -37.87 -20.85
N GLY A 10 36.69 -36.67 -20.35
CA GLY A 10 38.02 -36.19 -19.97
C GLY A 10 37.94 -35.48 -18.63
N THR A 11 38.63 -36.00 -17.62
CA THR A 11 38.79 -35.33 -16.32
C THR A 11 39.77 -34.16 -16.47
N GLY A 12 39.25 -33.03 -16.93
CA GLY A 12 39.95 -31.76 -16.98
C GLY A 12 38.98 -30.67 -16.58
N THR A 13 39.08 -30.21 -15.33
CA THR A 13 38.49 -28.95 -14.90
C THR A 13 39.25 -27.83 -15.62
N ARG A 14 38.89 -27.55 -16.88
CA ARG A 14 39.02 -26.19 -17.38
C ARG A 14 38.17 -25.35 -16.44
N ARG A 15 38.81 -24.46 -15.67
CA ARG A 15 38.10 -23.27 -15.22
C ARG A 15 37.55 -22.63 -16.49
N VAL A 16 36.24 -22.41 -16.50
CA VAL A 16 35.68 -21.38 -17.37
C VAL A 16 36.22 -20.09 -16.76
N GLU A 17 36.96 -19.31 -17.54
CA GLU A 17 37.27 -17.94 -17.12
C GLU A 17 35.93 -17.19 -17.13
N PRO A 18 35.57 -16.48 -16.04
CA PRO A 18 34.33 -15.71 -15.99
C PRO A 18 34.24 -14.80 -17.21
N ARG A 19 33.07 -14.71 -17.85
CA ARG A 19 32.84 -13.66 -18.85
C ARG A 19 32.60 -12.34 -18.10
N PRO A 20 33.45 -11.32 -18.24
CA PRO A 20 33.09 -9.95 -17.85
C PRO A 20 32.06 -9.43 -18.86
N GLY A 21 31.21 -8.49 -18.43
CA GLY A 21 30.17 -7.89 -19.26
C GLY A 21 28.82 -7.81 -18.57
N LEU A 22 27.88 -7.12 -19.20
CA LEU A 22 26.49 -7.06 -18.81
C LEU A 22 25.77 -8.29 -19.35
N PHE A 23 25.05 -9.02 -18.49
CA PHE A 23 24.36 -10.24 -18.88
C PHE A 23 23.00 -9.93 -19.53
N LEU A 24 22.60 -10.75 -20.50
CA LEU A 24 21.26 -10.71 -21.09
C LEU A 24 20.53 -12.00 -20.71
N VAL A 25 19.38 -11.86 -20.02
CA VAL A 25 18.53 -12.98 -19.60
C VAL A 25 17.19 -12.89 -20.32
N GLU A 26 16.89 -13.92 -21.11
CA GLU A 26 15.63 -14.01 -21.86
C GLU A 26 14.52 -14.64 -21.01
N VAL A 27 13.40 -13.92 -20.83
CA VAL A 27 12.26 -14.36 -20.03
C VAL A 27 11.00 -14.47 -20.89
N ALA A 28 10.29 -15.59 -20.76
CA ALA A 28 8.94 -15.74 -21.29
C ALA A 28 7.89 -15.63 -20.18
N VAL A 29 6.86 -14.83 -20.39
CA VAL A 29 5.81 -14.56 -19.40
C VAL A 29 4.48 -15.19 -19.80
N GLU A 30 3.78 -15.66 -18.79
CA GLU A 30 2.45 -16.27 -18.84
C GLU A 30 1.57 -15.56 -17.82
N THR A 31 0.33 -15.20 -18.15
CA THR A 31 -0.66 -14.67 -17.19
C THR A 31 -1.84 -15.60 -16.98
N ASP A 32 -2.83 -15.19 -16.18
CA ASP A 32 -4.11 -15.89 -15.98
C ASP A 32 -5.31 -14.94 -16.05
N TYR A 33 -6.52 -15.54 -16.09
CA TYR A 33 -7.76 -14.77 -16.25
C TYR A 33 -8.00 -13.79 -15.08
N GLU A 34 -7.56 -14.11 -13.86
CA GLU A 34 -7.69 -13.18 -12.74
C GLU A 34 -6.82 -11.93 -12.85
N LEU A 35 -5.69 -11.97 -13.56
CA LEU A 35 -4.93 -10.76 -13.90
C LEU A 35 -5.66 -9.96 -14.99
N PHE A 36 -6.23 -10.63 -15.99
CA PHE A 36 -7.10 -9.97 -16.97
C PHE A 36 -8.32 -9.30 -16.32
N GLU A 37 -8.87 -9.83 -15.21
CA GLU A 37 -9.93 -9.15 -14.44
C GLU A 37 -9.53 -7.78 -13.85
N GLU A 38 -8.25 -7.43 -13.75
CA GLU A 38 -7.83 -6.07 -13.30
C GLU A 38 -7.97 -5.02 -14.42
N PHE A 39 -7.88 -5.44 -15.68
CA PHE A 39 -7.87 -4.55 -16.85
C PHE A 39 -9.16 -4.62 -17.69
N PHE A 40 -9.72 -5.82 -17.82
CA PHE A 40 -10.71 -6.20 -18.84
C PHE A 40 -10.33 -5.81 -20.29
N ASP A 41 -9.04 -5.57 -20.54
CA ASP A 41 -8.46 -5.18 -21.84
C ASP A 41 -7.07 -5.81 -22.00
N LEU A 42 -6.93 -6.68 -23.00
CA LEU A 42 -5.69 -7.40 -23.29
C LEU A 42 -4.56 -6.47 -23.79
N ASP A 43 -4.89 -5.35 -24.44
CA ASP A 43 -3.86 -4.39 -24.89
C ASP A 43 -3.30 -3.61 -23.67
N ALA A 44 -4.13 -3.38 -22.63
CA ALA A 44 -3.71 -2.76 -21.38
C ALA A 44 -2.88 -3.73 -20.51
N GLU A 45 -3.34 -4.98 -20.34
CA GLU A 45 -2.58 -6.03 -19.64
C GLU A 45 -1.22 -6.28 -20.32
N ALA A 46 -1.16 -6.34 -21.66
CA ALA A 46 0.09 -6.47 -22.39
C ALA A 46 1.06 -5.29 -22.14
N ALA A 47 0.54 -4.06 -22.14
CA ALA A 47 1.33 -2.87 -21.87
C ALA A 47 1.86 -2.88 -20.41
N TYR A 48 1.03 -3.29 -19.47
CA TYR A 48 1.40 -3.43 -18.06
C TYR A 48 2.52 -4.46 -17.85
N VAL A 49 2.40 -5.67 -18.43
CA VAL A 49 3.46 -6.70 -18.33
C VAL A 49 4.78 -6.18 -18.90
N VAL A 50 4.76 -5.46 -20.03
CA VAL A 50 5.99 -4.86 -20.60
C VAL A 50 6.57 -3.77 -19.69
N GLN A 51 5.72 -2.91 -19.11
CA GLN A 51 6.15 -1.86 -18.18
C GLN A 51 6.79 -2.46 -16.91
N LEU A 52 6.16 -3.49 -16.35
CA LEU A 52 6.62 -4.19 -15.15
C LEU A 52 8.00 -4.83 -15.34
N TYR A 53 8.19 -5.61 -16.41
CA TYR A 53 9.50 -6.24 -16.65
C TYR A 53 10.56 -5.23 -17.12
N GLY A 54 10.17 -4.06 -17.62
CA GLY A 54 11.06 -2.90 -17.78
C GLY A 54 11.62 -2.45 -16.43
N ALA A 55 10.76 -2.12 -15.47
CA ALA A 55 11.16 -1.75 -14.11
C ALA A 55 12.02 -2.83 -13.41
N VAL A 56 11.63 -4.10 -13.54
CA VAL A 56 12.45 -5.22 -13.03
C VAL A 56 13.81 -5.26 -13.73
N SER A 57 13.87 -5.06 -15.05
CA SER A 57 15.14 -5.01 -15.79
C SER A 57 16.04 -3.85 -15.34
N ASP A 58 15.49 -2.67 -15.04
CA ASP A 58 16.28 -1.52 -14.61
C ASP A 58 16.97 -1.78 -13.26
N ILE A 59 16.25 -2.41 -12.31
CA ILE A 59 16.82 -2.86 -11.02
C ILE A 59 17.91 -3.93 -11.23
N TYR A 60 17.66 -4.93 -12.07
CA TYR A 60 18.67 -5.95 -12.39
C TYR A 60 19.90 -5.38 -13.11
N LEU A 61 19.72 -4.38 -13.97
CA LEU A 61 20.80 -3.73 -14.69
C LEU A 61 21.66 -2.91 -13.73
N ARG A 62 21.03 -2.11 -12.86
CA ARG A 62 21.67 -1.29 -11.84
C ARG A 62 22.48 -2.13 -10.84
N ASP A 63 21.86 -3.12 -10.21
CA ASP A 63 22.44 -3.80 -9.05
C ASP A 63 23.25 -5.04 -9.42
N VAL A 64 22.78 -5.78 -10.43
CA VAL A 64 23.34 -7.09 -10.83
C VAL A 64 24.20 -6.98 -12.09
N GLY A 65 23.99 -5.96 -12.94
CA GLY A 65 24.62 -5.86 -14.25
C GLY A 65 23.97 -6.83 -15.24
N THR A 66 22.64 -6.87 -15.27
CA THR A 66 21.87 -7.83 -16.07
C THR A 66 20.60 -7.21 -16.65
N THR A 67 20.41 -7.32 -17.95
CA THR A 67 19.17 -6.91 -18.64
C THR A 67 18.20 -8.09 -18.67
N ILE A 68 16.94 -7.84 -18.27
CA ILE A 68 15.84 -8.80 -18.35
C ILE A 68 15.02 -8.49 -19.60
N THR A 69 15.03 -9.37 -20.60
CA THR A 69 14.32 -9.16 -21.88
C THR A 69 13.15 -10.10 -22.03
N LEU A 70 11.96 -9.55 -22.34
CA LEU A 70 10.77 -10.33 -22.67
C LEU A 70 10.83 -10.87 -24.11
N THR A 71 11.00 -12.18 -24.27
CA THR A 71 10.95 -12.83 -25.60
C THR A 71 9.53 -13.25 -26.00
N TYR A 72 8.66 -13.44 -25.02
CA TYR A 72 7.29 -13.93 -25.23
C TYR A 72 6.38 -13.52 -24.07
N VAL A 73 5.14 -13.18 -24.39
CA VAL A 73 4.06 -12.97 -23.41
C VAL A 73 2.81 -13.71 -23.91
N ARG A 74 2.12 -14.44 -23.03
CA ARG A 74 0.77 -15.00 -23.29
C ARG A 74 -0.19 -14.54 -22.21
N LEU A 75 -1.33 -14.01 -22.67
CA LEU A 75 -2.43 -13.50 -21.86
C LEU A 75 -3.67 -14.39 -22.00
N TRP A 76 -4.59 -14.33 -21.02
CA TRP A 76 -5.78 -15.17 -20.96
C TRP A 76 -7.06 -14.37 -20.64
N ASP A 77 -7.98 -14.28 -21.62
CA ASP A 77 -9.31 -13.66 -21.47
C ASP A 77 -10.45 -14.67 -21.22
N ASP A 78 -10.11 -15.95 -20.97
CA ASP A 78 -11.05 -17.05 -20.73
C ASP A 78 -10.87 -17.64 -19.32
N PRO A 79 -11.91 -17.65 -18.46
CA PRO A 79 -11.86 -18.24 -17.12
C PRO A 79 -11.47 -19.73 -17.06
N ASP A 80 -11.55 -20.47 -18.16
CA ASP A 80 -11.08 -21.87 -18.26
C ASP A 80 -9.58 -21.94 -18.67
N ASP A 81 -8.71 -21.12 -18.05
CA ASP A 81 -7.25 -21.13 -18.29
C ASP A 81 -6.52 -22.37 -17.72
N LEU A 82 -5.20 -22.45 -17.98
CA LEU A 82 -4.39 -23.64 -17.73
C LEU A 82 -3.99 -23.91 -16.27
N PHE A 83 -3.84 -22.90 -15.41
CA PHE A 83 -3.01 -23.02 -14.20
C PHE A 83 -3.75 -22.80 -12.87
N ASN A 84 -5.04 -23.14 -12.87
CA ASN A 84 -6.03 -22.89 -11.83
C ASN A 84 -5.84 -23.59 -10.45
N ILE A 85 -4.70 -24.23 -10.17
CA ILE A 85 -4.42 -24.88 -8.87
C ILE A 85 -3.73 -23.94 -7.87
N GLU A 86 -3.77 -24.28 -6.57
CA GLU A 86 -3.17 -23.51 -5.46
C GLU A 86 -1.63 -23.47 -5.44
N ASP A 87 -0.96 -24.32 -6.23
CA ASP A 87 0.50 -24.33 -6.38
C ASP A 87 0.88 -24.69 -7.83
N PRO A 88 0.79 -23.72 -8.77
CA PRO A 88 0.91 -23.99 -10.19
C PRO A 88 2.35 -24.23 -10.68
N LEU A 89 3.41 -23.91 -9.90
CA LEU A 89 4.81 -23.95 -10.35
C LEU A 89 5.19 -25.29 -11.02
N GLY A 90 4.74 -26.41 -10.44
CA GLY A 90 4.99 -27.74 -10.99
C GLY A 90 4.28 -28.02 -12.33
N GLU A 91 3.03 -27.57 -12.45
CA GLU A 91 2.19 -27.77 -13.64
C GLU A 91 2.58 -26.83 -14.77
N PHE A 92 2.91 -25.57 -14.44
CA PHE A 92 3.46 -24.56 -15.35
C PHE A 92 4.71 -25.07 -16.06
N ARG A 93 5.73 -25.52 -15.31
CA ARG A 93 6.92 -26.18 -15.89
C ARG A 93 6.55 -27.37 -16.76
N ASP A 94 5.80 -28.33 -16.23
CA ASP A 94 5.52 -29.59 -16.93
C ASP A 94 4.71 -29.36 -18.22
N TYR A 95 3.86 -28.32 -18.26
CA TYR A 95 3.19 -27.88 -19.48
C TYR A 95 4.16 -27.24 -20.47
N TRP A 96 5.02 -26.31 -20.02
CA TRP A 96 5.93 -25.57 -20.90
C TRP A 96 7.02 -26.46 -21.49
N GLU A 97 7.64 -27.34 -20.71
CA GLU A 97 8.58 -28.37 -21.21
C GLU A 97 7.92 -29.30 -22.25
N ALA A 98 6.60 -29.49 -22.19
CA ALA A 98 5.88 -30.39 -23.11
C ALA A 98 5.31 -29.69 -24.37
N ASN A 99 5.04 -28.38 -24.32
CA ASN A 99 4.27 -27.67 -25.35
C ASN A 99 4.95 -26.40 -25.88
N MET A 100 5.92 -25.82 -25.16
CA MET A 100 6.49 -24.49 -25.42
C MET A 100 8.01 -24.52 -25.71
N GLU A 101 8.60 -25.70 -25.99
CA GLU A 101 10.02 -25.86 -26.41
C GLU A 101 10.44 -25.02 -27.65
N SER A 102 9.50 -24.36 -28.34
CA SER A 102 9.78 -23.52 -29.51
C SER A 102 9.90 -22.02 -29.20
N VAL A 103 9.71 -21.60 -27.95
CA VAL A 103 9.97 -20.24 -27.47
C VAL A 103 11.40 -20.21 -26.93
N ASP A 104 12.26 -19.37 -27.51
CA ASP A 104 13.62 -19.12 -26.99
C ASP A 104 13.53 -18.29 -25.71
N ARG A 105 14.29 -18.71 -24.70
CA ARG A 105 14.32 -18.15 -23.35
C ARG A 105 15.34 -18.87 -22.46
N ASP A 106 15.82 -18.17 -21.44
CA ASP A 106 16.52 -18.75 -20.29
C ASP A 106 15.58 -19.17 -19.15
N LEU A 107 14.49 -18.41 -18.98
CA LEU A 107 13.52 -18.53 -17.88
C LEU A 107 12.07 -18.41 -18.37
N ALA A 108 11.10 -18.90 -17.59
CA ALA A 108 9.71 -18.50 -17.77
C ALA A 108 9.02 -18.21 -16.42
N GLN A 109 8.24 -17.14 -16.37
CA GLN A 109 7.56 -16.68 -15.17
C GLN A 109 6.05 -16.64 -15.39
N PHE A 110 5.31 -17.18 -14.43
CA PHE A 110 3.85 -17.13 -14.41
C PHE A 110 3.40 -16.02 -13.46
N LEU A 111 2.78 -14.97 -14.02
CA LEU A 111 2.35 -13.76 -13.32
C LEU A 111 0.82 -13.79 -13.17
N SER A 112 0.31 -13.81 -11.95
CA SER A 112 -1.06 -14.22 -11.67
C SER A 112 -1.81 -13.22 -10.80
N GLY A 113 -3.00 -12.80 -11.23
CA GLY A 113 -3.92 -11.98 -10.43
C GLY A 113 -4.59 -12.77 -9.30
N ARG A 114 -4.40 -14.09 -9.24
CA ARG A 114 -4.91 -14.91 -8.14
C ARG A 114 -4.20 -14.63 -6.82
N VAL A 115 -5.05 -14.60 -5.80
CA VAL A 115 -4.79 -14.20 -4.41
C VAL A 115 -5.08 -15.36 -3.43
N ASN A 116 -5.04 -16.60 -3.94
CA ASN A 116 -5.33 -17.83 -3.19
C ASN A 116 -4.11 -18.75 -3.00
N PHE A 117 -2.92 -18.32 -3.40
CA PHE A 117 -1.70 -19.12 -3.20
C PHE A 117 -1.27 -19.15 -1.73
N TRP A 118 -0.41 -20.11 -1.38
CA TRP A 118 0.18 -20.19 -0.04
C TRP A 118 1.47 -19.36 0.11
N TYR A 119 1.84 -18.60 -0.92
CA TYR A 119 3.02 -17.74 -1.04
C TYR A 119 2.70 -16.48 -1.86
N GLY A 120 3.53 -15.43 -1.75
CA GLY A 120 3.50 -14.32 -2.71
C GLY A 120 4.08 -14.75 -4.07
N GLY A 121 5.23 -15.43 -4.05
CA GLY A 121 5.82 -16.10 -5.20
C GLY A 121 6.55 -17.39 -4.83
N VAL A 122 6.98 -18.15 -5.83
CA VAL A 122 7.88 -19.29 -5.65
C VAL A 122 8.70 -19.58 -6.91
N ALA A 123 9.96 -19.96 -6.71
CA ALA A 123 10.90 -20.27 -7.78
C ALA A 123 11.81 -21.46 -7.45
N TRP A 124 12.38 -22.09 -8.49
CA TRP A 124 13.50 -23.01 -8.32
C TRP A 124 14.83 -22.28 -8.29
N LEU A 125 15.67 -22.62 -7.31
CA LEU A 125 16.98 -22.01 -7.09
C LEU A 125 18.04 -22.42 -8.14
N SER A 126 18.83 -21.46 -8.60
CA SER A 126 20.00 -21.62 -9.51
C SER A 126 19.69 -22.35 -10.83
N SER A 127 18.50 -22.09 -11.37
CA SER A 127 17.82 -22.89 -12.38
C SER A 127 17.90 -22.34 -13.81
N VAL A 128 18.44 -21.14 -14.01
CA VAL A 128 18.61 -20.46 -15.32
C VAL A 128 19.16 -21.39 -16.42
N CYS A 129 18.51 -21.36 -17.59
CA CYS A 129 18.68 -22.25 -18.74
C CYS A 129 18.56 -23.77 -18.46
N GLY A 130 18.03 -24.16 -17.30
CA GLY A 130 17.70 -25.54 -16.98
C GLY A 130 16.20 -25.82 -17.17
N GLY A 131 15.81 -27.10 -17.27
CA GLY A 131 14.39 -27.50 -17.31
C GLY A 131 13.62 -27.27 -15.99
N ASN A 132 14.15 -26.48 -15.07
CA ASN A 132 13.49 -25.94 -13.88
C ASN A 132 13.62 -24.40 -13.83
N GLY A 133 14.03 -23.73 -14.91
CA GLY A 133 14.12 -22.28 -15.05
C GLY A 133 12.74 -21.62 -15.09
N TYR A 134 12.03 -21.72 -13.98
CA TYR A 134 10.65 -21.26 -13.83
C TYR A 134 10.38 -20.67 -12.44
N SER A 135 9.46 -19.73 -12.43
CA SER A 135 8.92 -19.05 -11.25
C SER A 135 7.42 -18.79 -11.38
N VAL A 136 6.77 -18.56 -10.24
CA VAL A 136 5.39 -18.08 -10.12
C VAL A 136 5.41 -16.84 -9.26
N SER A 137 4.72 -15.80 -9.71
CA SER A 137 4.48 -14.56 -8.97
C SER A 137 2.97 -14.35 -8.94
N GLY A 138 2.41 -14.31 -7.74
CA GLY A 138 0.97 -14.18 -7.52
C GLY A 138 0.61 -12.87 -6.84
N TYR A 139 -0.68 -12.71 -6.56
CA TYR A 139 -1.22 -11.49 -5.97
C TYR A 139 -0.88 -10.24 -6.80
N THR A 140 -0.75 -10.36 -8.13
CA THR A 140 -0.49 -9.23 -9.03
C THR A 140 -1.73 -8.35 -9.09
N LEU A 141 -1.58 -7.07 -8.75
CA LEU A 141 -2.67 -6.07 -8.72
C LEU A 141 -2.85 -5.33 -10.05
N GLY A 142 -1.87 -5.39 -10.96
CA GLY A 142 -1.94 -4.72 -12.25
C GLY A 142 -1.47 -3.26 -12.22
N TYR A 143 -0.82 -2.85 -11.14
CA TYR A 143 -0.18 -1.53 -11.00
C TYR A 143 1.00 -1.60 -10.03
N PHE A 144 1.86 -0.58 -10.06
CA PHE A 144 2.93 -0.33 -9.09
C PHE A 144 3.22 1.18 -9.04
N ALA A 145 3.99 1.64 -8.06
CA ALA A 145 4.35 3.05 -7.87
C ALA A 145 5.65 3.41 -8.63
N ASP A 146 6.51 4.24 -8.06
CA ASP A 146 7.83 4.52 -8.61
C ASP A 146 8.75 3.29 -8.43
N PRO A 147 9.41 2.77 -9.49
CA PRO A 147 10.36 1.66 -9.37
C PRO A 147 11.71 2.02 -8.73
N ASP A 148 12.02 3.31 -8.55
CA ASP A 148 13.27 3.75 -7.91
C ASP A 148 13.12 3.96 -6.38
N HIS A 149 11.88 4.12 -5.88
CA HIS A 149 11.60 4.41 -4.47
C HIS A 149 10.72 3.33 -3.81
N PRO A 150 10.97 2.92 -2.55
CA PRO A 150 10.10 2.03 -1.79
C PRO A 150 8.67 2.55 -1.67
N SER A 151 7.68 1.65 -1.77
CA SER A 151 6.27 2.02 -1.66
C SER A 151 5.40 0.83 -1.29
N VAL A 152 4.29 1.11 -0.61
CA VAL A 152 3.26 0.14 -0.21
C VAL A 152 2.58 -0.54 -1.40
N PHE A 153 2.79 0.00 -2.61
CA PHE A 153 2.21 -0.49 -3.88
C PHE A 153 3.23 -1.19 -4.79
N ASN A 154 4.51 -1.31 -4.39
CA ASN A 154 5.56 -1.89 -5.24
C ASN A 154 5.65 -3.43 -5.19
N ARG A 155 4.66 -4.11 -4.59
CA ARG A 155 4.57 -5.58 -4.54
C ARG A 155 4.76 -6.24 -5.90
N ASP A 156 4.13 -5.66 -6.92
CA ASP A 156 4.13 -6.23 -8.27
C ASP A 156 5.52 -6.15 -8.93
N ILE A 157 6.42 -5.26 -8.51
CA ILE A 157 7.86 -5.28 -8.88
C ILE A 157 8.61 -6.28 -8.00
N ILE A 158 8.44 -6.19 -6.68
CA ILE A 158 9.22 -6.92 -5.68
C ILE A 158 9.12 -8.43 -5.90
N ILE A 159 7.91 -8.97 -6.05
CA ILE A 159 7.71 -10.42 -6.15
C ILE A 159 8.35 -10.99 -7.44
N PRO A 160 8.08 -10.48 -8.65
CA PRO A 160 8.75 -10.98 -9.85
C PRO A 160 10.28 -10.86 -9.80
N ALA A 161 10.80 -9.73 -9.31
CA ALA A 161 12.25 -9.53 -9.16
C ALA A 161 12.87 -10.54 -8.18
N HIS A 162 12.22 -10.78 -7.04
CA HIS A 162 12.65 -11.76 -6.02
C HIS A 162 12.72 -13.19 -6.57
N GLU A 163 11.68 -13.62 -7.28
CA GLU A 163 11.60 -14.99 -7.80
C GLU A 163 12.55 -15.24 -8.97
N LEU A 164 12.80 -14.23 -9.81
CA LEU A 164 13.91 -14.28 -10.77
C LEU A 164 15.26 -14.38 -10.05
N GLY A 165 15.41 -13.77 -8.87
CA GLY A 165 16.66 -13.79 -8.12
C GLY A 165 17.02 -15.20 -7.64
N HIS A 166 16.00 -15.96 -7.21
CA HIS A 166 16.13 -17.38 -6.97
C HIS A 166 16.51 -18.17 -8.24
N ASN A 167 15.85 -17.93 -9.38
CA ASN A 167 16.21 -18.57 -10.64
C ASN A 167 17.68 -18.28 -11.05
N LEU A 168 18.14 -17.06 -10.81
CA LEU A 168 19.53 -16.60 -11.02
C LEU A 168 20.48 -16.97 -9.87
N GLY A 169 19.97 -17.63 -8.82
CA GLY A 169 20.74 -18.46 -7.91
C GLY A 169 20.98 -17.92 -6.51
N THR A 170 20.44 -16.75 -6.15
CA THR A 170 20.59 -16.22 -4.80
C THR A 170 19.54 -16.75 -3.84
N GLY A 171 19.93 -16.93 -2.57
CA GLY A 171 19.02 -17.23 -1.48
C GLY A 171 18.39 -15.95 -0.91
N HIS A 172 17.65 -16.09 0.18
CA HIS A 172 17.13 -14.94 0.90
C HIS A 172 18.23 -14.29 1.76
N THR A 173 18.11 -13.00 2.04
CA THR A 173 19.05 -12.19 2.85
C THR A 173 19.43 -12.82 4.21
N GLN A 174 18.49 -13.42 4.93
CA GLN A 174 18.76 -14.10 6.20
C GLN A 174 19.67 -15.33 6.06
N ASN A 175 19.82 -15.89 4.85
CA ASN A 175 20.79 -16.97 4.59
C ASN A 175 22.23 -16.45 4.58
N TYR A 176 22.41 -15.14 4.45
CA TYR A 176 23.69 -14.41 4.48
C TYR A 176 23.92 -13.65 5.79
N ASN A 177 22.95 -13.66 6.72
CA ASN A 177 22.95 -12.87 7.97
C ASN A 177 22.95 -11.34 7.70
N ILE A 178 22.26 -10.92 6.65
CA ILE A 178 21.99 -9.51 6.34
C ILE A 178 20.90 -8.96 7.26
N ASP A 179 19.74 -9.62 7.30
CA ASP A 179 18.63 -9.26 8.19
C ASP A 179 18.13 -10.43 9.05
N THR A 180 17.12 -10.12 9.86
CA THR A 180 16.40 -11.09 10.70
C THR A 180 14.88 -11.09 10.49
N CYS A 181 14.39 -10.54 9.37
CA CYS A 181 12.96 -10.38 9.02
C CYS A 181 12.21 -11.70 8.76
N HIS A 182 12.86 -12.85 8.90
CA HIS A 182 12.19 -14.16 8.91
C HIS A 182 11.62 -14.55 10.29
N TRP A 183 11.88 -13.78 11.34
CA TRP A 183 11.28 -13.97 12.67
C TRP A 183 10.20 -12.90 12.92
N PRO A 184 8.98 -13.28 13.33
CA PRO A 184 7.94 -12.31 13.70
C PRO A 184 8.28 -11.45 14.93
N GLU A 185 9.25 -11.83 15.75
CA GLU A 185 9.65 -11.06 16.95
C GLU A 185 10.79 -10.05 16.70
N THR A 186 11.26 -9.93 15.46
CA THR A 186 12.25 -8.94 15.04
C THR A 186 11.63 -7.52 15.06
N PRO A 187 12.36 -6.45 15.45
CA PRO A 187 11.90 -5.08 15.27
C PRO A 187 11.73 -4.71 13.79
N SER A 188 10.96 -3.66 13.49
CA SER A 188 10.93 -3.13 12.12
C SER A 188 12.33 -2.70 11.69
N GLN A 189 12.68 -3.05 10.45
CA GLN A 189 13.92 -2.69 9.76
C GLN A 189 13.65 -2.75 8.25
N ARG A 190 14.41 -2.01 7.44
CA ARG A 190 14.35 -2.13 5.98
C ARG A 190 15.08 -3.39 5.50
N GLY A 191 14.84 -3.79 4.26
CA GLY A 191 15.61 -4.86 3.63
C GLY A 191 15.50 -4.85 2.11
N PRO A 192 16.51 -5.33 1.38
CA PRO A 192 16.48 -5.40 -0.09
C PRO A 192 15.47 -6.44 -0.59
N ILE A 193 15.22 -6.47 -1.90
CA ILE A 193 14.21 -7.34 -2.57
C ILE A 193 14.23 -8.79 -2.07
N MET A 194 15.39 -9.39 -1.81
CA MET A 194 15.53 -10.79 -1.33
C MET A 194 15.17 -11.00 0.16
N SER A 195 14.59 -10.00 0.82
CA SER A 195 14.19 -10.01 2.23
C SER A 195 12.71 -10.33 2.45
N TYR A 196 12.33 -10.52 3.73
CA TYR A 196 10.96 -10.68 4.20
C TYR A 196 10.46 -9.49 5.04
N CYS A 197 11.16 -8.35 5.10
CA CYS A 197 10.80 -7.26 6.03
C CYS A 197 9.37 -6.71 5.83
N GLY A 198 8.89 -6.56 4.59
CA GLY A 198 7.49 -6.20 4.34
C GLY A 198 6.43 -7.24 4.75
N GLN A 199 6.85 -8.47 5.08
CA GLN A 199 5.96 -9.51 5.60
C GLN A 199 5.84 -9.48 7.14
N THR A 200 6.71 -8.74 7.82
CA THR A 200 6.74 -8.69 9.29
C THR A 200 6.35 -7.35 9.89
N HIS A 201 6.23 -6.26 9.14
CA HIS A 201 5.90 -4.96 9.73
C HIS A 201 4.88 -4.16 8.93
N THR A 202 4.16 -3.32 9.66
CA THR A 202 3.33 -2.26 9.13
C THR A 202 4.16 -1.32 8.25
N GLY A 203 3.57 -0.72 7.24
CA GLY A 203 4.27 -0.27 6.02
C GLY A 203 4.32 -1.35 4.93
N GLY A 204 4.25 -2.64 5.28
CA GLY A 204 4.16 -3.71 4.29
C GLY A 204 5.31 -3.66 3.28
N ASP A 205 5.00 -3.76 2.00
CA ASP A 205 5.97 -3.76 0.89
C ASP A 205 6.85 -2.48 0.81
N ALA A 206 6.51 -1.39 1.51
CA ALA A 206 7.39 -0.22 1.64
C ALA A 206 8.61 -0.44 2.56
N ASN A 207 8.61 -1.50 3.38
CA ASN A 207 9.81 -1.93 4.13
C ASN A 207 10.84 -2.65 3.23
N HIS A 208 10.59 -2.76 1.92
CA HIS A 208 11.52 -3.31 0.96
C HIS A 208 12.19 -2.21 0.14
N ASP A 209 13.52 -2.12 0.24
CA ASP A 209 14.31 -1.35 -0.72
C ASP A 209 14.17 -1.99 -2.11
N LEU A 210 13.89 -1.21 -3.16
CA LEU A 210 13.80 -1.69 -4.54
C LEU A 210 15.18 -1.96 -5.17
N ARG A 211 16.01 -2.73 -4.48
CA ARG A 211 17.37 -3.10 -4.89
C ARG A 211 17.76 -4.51 -4.45
N PHE A 212 18.83 -5.03 -5.02
CA PHE A 212 19.57 -6.19 -4.54
C PHE A 212 20.84 -5.76 -3.80
N HIS A 213 20.96 -6.14 -2.52
CA HIS A 213 22.22 -5.97 -1.78
C HIS A 213 23.36 -6.71 -2.50
N THR A 214 24.53 -6.06 -2.60
CA THR A 214 25.80 -6.52 -3.20
C THR A 214 26.12 -8.00 -2.97
N THR A 215 25.87 -8.54 -1.77
CA THR A 215 26.07 -9.98 -1.48
C THR A 215 25.16 -10.87 -2.33
N THR A 216 23.87 -10.52 -2.45
CA THR A 216 22.90 -11.27 -3.26
C THR A 216 23.14 -11.08 -4.75
N ALA A 217 23.43 -9.86 -5.19
CA ALA A 217 23.80 -9.55 -6.57
C ALA A 217 25.08 -10.29 -7.02
N GLY A 218 26.10 -10.34 -6.16
CA GLY A 218 27.35 -11.07 -6.40
C GLY A 218 27.16 -12.58 -6.58
N VAL A 219 26.20 -13.19 -5.87
CA VAL A 219 25.84 -14.61 -6.06
C VAL A 219 25.19 -14.83 -7.43
N MET A 220 24.32 -13.93 -7.88
CA MET A 220 23.69 -14.00 -9.20
C MET A 220 24.71 -13.81 -10.33
N ARG A 221 25.54 -12.75 -10.26
CA ARG A 221 26.67 -12.52 -11.19
C ARG A 221 27.58 -13.75 -11.30
N ALA A 222 27.94 -14.36 -10.17
CA ALA A 222 28.79 -15.55 -10.15
C ALA A 222 28.14 -16.76 -10.83
N LEU A 223 26.81 -16.94 -10.74
CA LEU A 223 26.12 -18.01 -11.48
C LEU A 223 26.13 -17.71 -12.98
N MET A 224 25.75 -16.50 -13.39
CA MET A 224 25.63 -16.12 -14.81
C MET A 224 26.98 -16.21 -15.53
N ALA A 225 28.07 -15.78 -14.89
CA ALA A 225 29.42 -15.93 -15.45
C ALA A 225 29.85 -17.39 -15.70
N GLU A 226 29.27 -18.38 -15.00
CA GLU A 226 29.49 -19.81 -15.25
C GLU A 226 28.52 -20.40 -16.30
N ARG A 227 27.43 -19.71 -16.64
CA ARG A 227 26.37 -20.17 -17.55
C ARG A 227 26.64 -19.67 -18.97
N ARG A 228 26.82 -20.62 -19.91
CA ARG A 228 27.11 -20.38 -21.34
C ARG A 228 25.87 -20.23 -22.23
N CYS A 229 24.73 -19.98 -21.61
CA CYS A 229 23.40 -19.95 -22.24
C CYS A 229 22.77 -18.58 -22.07
N VAL A 230 22.94 -18.00 -20.88
CA VAL A 230 22.83 -16.56 -20.65
C VAL A 230 23.83 -15.86 -21.58
N ASP A 231 23.35 -14.91 -22.37
CA ASP A 231 24.20 -14.14 -23.28
C ASP A 231 24.79 -12.92 -22.57
N THR A 232 25.64 -12.19 -23.28
CA THR A 232 26.16 -10.89 -22.84
C THR A 232 25.85 -9.86 -23.90
N ASP A 233 25.48 -8.65 -23.47
CA ASP A 233 25.18 -7.49 -24.32
C ASP A 233 25.80 -6.28 -23.63
N CYS A 234 27.10 -6.07 -23.86
CA CYS A 234 27.86 -5.05 -23.14
C CYS A 234 27.54 -3.62 -23.61
N ASN A 235 26.99 -3.47 -24.81
CA ASN A 235 26.68 -2.18 -25.43
C ASN A 235 25.19 -1.78 -25.28
N LEU A 236 24.37 -2.66 -24.70
CA LEU A 236 22.94 -2.51 -24.39
C LEU A 236 22.08 -2.20 -25.62
N ASN A 237 22.39 -2.81 -26.77
CA ASN A 237 21.61 -2.61 -28.00
C ASN A 237 20.48 -3.65 -28.20
N GLY A 238 20.41 -4.69 -27.37
CA GLY A 238 19.45 -5.79 -27.46
C GLY A 238 19.89 -6.93 -28.40
N VAL A 239 21.18 -7.02 -28.72
CA VAL A 239 21.81 -8.09 -29.50
C VAL A 239 22.99 -8.63 -28.69
N ALA A 240 23.17 -9.94 -28.66
CA ALA A 240 24.29 -10.56 -27.96
C ALA A 240 25.64 -10.20 -28.61
N ASP A 241 26.66 -9.99 -27.78
CA ASP A 241 28.04 -9.69 -28.17
C ASP A 241 28.59 -10.64 -29.25
N ASP A 242 28.33 -11.96 -29.08
CA ASP A 242 28.74 -13.02 -30.01
C ASP A 242 28.13 -12.84 -31.42
N ASP A 243 26.91 -12.31 -31.51
CA ASP A 243 26.21 -12.02 -32.77
C ASP A 243 26.66 -10.68 -33.36
N ASP A 244 26.87 -9.65 -32.54
CA ASP A 244 27.40 -8.34 -32.96
C ASP A 244 28.81 -8.45 -33.58
N ILE A 245 29.68 -9.27 -32.97
CA ILE A 245 31.00 -9.62 -33.50
C ILE A 245 30.90 -10.47 -34.78
N ALA A 246 29.92 -11.38 -34.86
CA ALA A 246 29.73 -12.26 -36.02
C ALA A 246 29.20 -11.54 -37.27
N ASP A 247 28.25 -10.62 -37.11
CA ASP A 247 27.72 -9.78 -38.18
C ASP A 247 28.61 -8.56 -38.49
N GLY A 248 29.53 -8.22 -37.59
CA GLY A 248 30.57 -7.20 -37.77
C GLY A 248 30.05 -5.77 -37.55
N THR A 249 29.05 -5.63 -36.69
CA THR A 249 28.57 -4.37 -36.11
C THR A 249 29.57 -3.85 -35.06
N SER A 250 30.11 -4.75 -34.24
CA SER A 250 31.18 -4.48 -33.27
C SER A 250 32.55 -5.01 -33.74
N GLN A 251 33.63 -4.56 -33.09
CA GLN A 251 34.98 -5.08 -33.31
C GLN A 251 35.42 -5.94 -32.12
N ASP A 252 36.18 -7.00 -32.38
CA ASP A 252 36.92 -7.78 -31.36
C ASP A 252 38.34 -7.96 -31.90
N ALA A 253 39.23 -7.04 -31.55
CA ALA A 253 40.60 -7.01 -32.06
C ALA A 253 41.51 -8.00 -31.33
N ASN A 254 41.19 -8.33 -30.08
CA ASN A 254 42.03 -9.17 -29.22
C ASN A 254 41.63 -10.68 -29.27
N GLY A 255 40.39 -10.98 -29.67
CA GLY A 255 39.82 -12.31 -29.86
C GLY A 255 39.25 -12.95 -28.59
N ASN A 256 38.80 -12.15 -27.60
CA ASN A 256 38.26 -12.65 -26.33
C ASN A 256 36.74 -12.88 -26.34
N GLY A 257 36.02 -12.36 -27.34
CA GLY A 257 34.55 -12.42 -27.41
C GLY A 257 33.82 -11.30 -26.65
N VAL A 258 34.50 -10.20 -26.33
CA VAL A 258 33.91 -8.95 -25.83
C VAL A 258 34.16 -7.86 -26.89
N PRO A 259 33.15 -7.04 -27.24
CA PRO A 259 33.34 -5.88 -28.11
C PRO A 259 34.42 -4.90 -27.60
N ASP A 260 35.33 -4.50 -28.48
CA ASP A 260 36.40 -3.52 -28.23
C ASP A 260 35.84 -2.21 -27.64
N GLU A 261 34.65 -1.78 -28.07
CA GLU A 261 33.97 -0.58 -27.55
C GLU A 261 33.52 -0.68 -26.07
N CYS A 262 33.49 -1.89 -25.51
CA CYS A 262 33.21 -2.17 -24.10
C CYS A 262 34.47 -2.40 -23.27
N GLU A 263 35.64 -2.43 -23.91
CA GLU A 263 36.96 -2.58 -23.29
C GLU A 263 37.87 -1.35 -23.50
N ASP A 264 37.32 -0.14 -23.69
CA ASP A 264 38.07 1.14 -23.76
C ASP A 264 37.35 2.18 -22.89
N CYS A 265 37.26 1.92 -21.58
CA CYS A 265 36.41 2.69 -20.66
C CYS A 265 36.86 4.16 -20.51
N ASN A 266 38.17 4.43 -20.67
CA ASN A 266 38.73 5.77 -20.62
C ASN A 266 38.73 6.47 -22.00
N GLY A 267 38.30 5.78 -23.06
CA GLY A 267 38.13 6.30 -24.42
C GLY A 267 39.43 6.75 -25.10
N ASN A 268 40.57 6.14 -24.74
CA ASN A 268 41.88 6.53 -25.24
C ASN A 268 42.29 5.78 -26.53
N GLY A 269 41.59 4.71 -26.88
CA GLY A 269 41.86 3.88 -28.06
C GLY A 269 42.90 2.77 -27.83
N VAL A 270 43.15 2.41 -26.59
CA VAL A 270 43.88 1.22 -26.12
C VAL A 270 42.93 0.44 -25.25
N LEU A 271 42.89 -0.89 -25.38
CA LEU A 271 41.95 -1.69 -24.60
C LEU A 271 42.40 -1.77 -23.13
N ASP A 272 41.45 -1.77 -22.21
CA ASP A 272 41.63 -1.81 -20.76
C ASP A 272 42.60 -2.94 -20.31
N PRO A 273 42.51 -4.20 -20.81
CA PRO A 273 43.48 -5.24 -20.48
C PRO A 273 44.90 -4.94 -20.99
N GLU A 274 45.05 -4.16 -22.06
CA GLU A 274 46.36 -3.70 -22.57
C GLU A 274 46.89 -2.49 -21.79
N ASP A 275 46.03 -1.59 -21.30
CA ASP A 275 46.42 -0.48 -20.43
C ASP A 275 46.92 -0.95 -19.06
N ILE A 276 46.17 -1.86 -18.43
CA ILE A 276 46.55 -2.50 -17.15
C ILE A 276 47.86 -3.28 -17.32
N LEU A 277 48.00 -4.08 -18.39
CA LEU A 277 49.21 -4.87 -18.66
C LEU A 277 50.45 -4.01 -18.95
N ASN A 278 50.27 -2.85 -19.60
CA ASN A 278 51.35 -1.90 -19.86
C ASN A 278 51.67 -1.00 -18.65
N GLY A 279 50.79 -0.96 -17.64
CA GLY A 279 50.88 -0.09 -16.47
C GLY A 279 50.68 1.39 -16.81
N THR A 280 49.83 1.66 -17.81
CA THR A 280 49.35 3.01 -18.13
C THR A 280 48.20 3.43 -17.22
N SER A 281 47.34 2.48 -16.86
CA SER A 281 46.29 2.62 -15.83
C SER A 281 46.56 1.65 -14.67
N ASN A 282 45.95 1.91 -13.52
CA ASN A 282 45.99 1.01 -12.36
C ASN A 282 44.75 0.09 -12.37
N ASP A 283 44.89 -1.08 -11.74
CA ASP A 283 43.83 -2.03 -11.39
C ASP A 283 44.26 -2.59 -10.02
N ILE A 284 43.69 -2.06 -8.93
CA ILE A 284 44.11 -2.35 -7.56
C ILE A 284 43.34 -3.52 -6.93
N ASN A 285 42.10 -3.75 -7.38
CA ASN A 285 41.23 -4.85 -6.95
C ASN A 285 41.47 -6.15 -7.77
N GLU A 286 42.29 -6.10 -8.83
CA GLU A 286 42.57 -7.18 -9.80
C GLU A 286 41.28 -7.65 -10.52
N ASN A 287 40.31 -6.74 -10.72
CA ASN A 287 39.01 -7.07 -11.33
C ASN A 287 39.04 -7.00 -12.89
N GLY A 288 40.07 -6.39 -13.48
CA GLY A 288 40.26 -6.25 -14.93
C GLY A 288 39.71 -4.96 -15.55
N ARG A 289 39.09 -4.08 -14.74
CA ARG A 289 38.67 -2.72 -15.10
C ARG A 289 39.67 -1.72 -14.50
N PRO A 290 40.08 -0.66 -15.23
CA PRO A 290 40.96 0.36 -14.70
C PRO A 290 40.31 1.16 -13.55
N ASP A 291 41.03 1.40 -12.45
CA ASP A 291 40.56 2.16 -11.27
C ASP A 291 39.92 3.51 -11.67
N GLU A 292 40.50 4.17 -12.69
CA GLU A 292 40.08 5.47 -13.22
C GLU A 292 38.74 5.46 -13.98
N CYS A 293 38.17 4.28 -14.20
CA CYS A 293 36.87 4.05 -14.79
C CYS A 293 35.85 3.52 -13.77
N GLU A 294 36.24 3.35 -12.50
CA GLU A 294 35.38 2.88 -11.42
C GLU A 294 34.88 4.07 -10.57
N PRO A 295 33.77 3.91 -9.83
CA PRO A 295 33.35 4.89 -8.83
C PRO A 295 34.41 5.09 -7.74
N ASP A 296 34.71 6.36 -7.42
CA ASP A 296 35.53 6.83 -6.29
C ASP A 296 34.78 8.04 -5.70
N CYS A 297 33.76 7.76 -4.90
CA CYS A 297 32.82 8.76 -4.41
C CYS A 297 33.49 9.70 -3.39
N ASN A 298 34.34 9.15 -2.52
CA ASN A 298 35.05 9.91 -1.47
C ASN A 298 36.31 10.64 -2.02
N ASN A 299 36.64 10.43 -3.30
CA ASN A 299 37.73 11.05 -4.05
C ASN A 299 39.13 10.76 -3.45
N ASN A 300 39.33 9.56 -2.91
CA ASN A 300 40.59 9.16 -2.27
C ASN A 300 41.60 8.49 -3.24
N LEU A 301 41.20 8.22 -4.48
CA LEU A 301 41.92 7.49 -5.54
C LEU A 301 41.98 5.98 -5.33
N LEU A 302 40.97 5.41 -4.68
CA LEU A 302 40.67 3.97 -4.61
C LEU A 302 39.22 3.78 -5.09
N PRO A 303 38.92 2.71 -5.84
CA PRO A 303 37.55 2.36 -6.17
C PRO A 303 36.71 2.08 -4.91
N ASP A 304 35.44 2.47 -4.95
CA ASP A 304 34.47 2.28 -3.87
C ASP A 304 34.38 0.80 -3.44
N ASP A 305 34.40 -0.14 -4.40
CA ASP A 305 34.35 -1.58 -4.14
C ASP A 305 35.57 -2.10 -3.35
N TYR A 306 36.74 -1.48 -3.58
CA TYR A 306 38.00 -1.79 -2.92
C TYR A 306 38.07 -1.16 -1.52
N ASP A 307 37.55 0.04 -1.35
CA ASP A 307 37.44 0.70 -0.04
C ASP A 307 36.57 -0.12 0.91
N ILE A 308 35.40 -0.58 0.44
CA ILE A 308 34.48 -1.44 1.17
C ILE A 308 35.15 -2.81 1.45
N ALA A 309 35.69 -3.48 0.43
CA ALA A 309 36.30 -4.80 0.58
C ALA A 309 37.55 -4.81 1.49
N THR A 310 38.21 -3.67 1.68
CA THR A 310 39.38 -3.52 2.57
C THR A 310 39.07 -2.89 3.93
N PHE A 311 37.81 -2.54 4.20
CA PHE A 311 37.34 -1.85 5.42
C PHE A 311 38.03 -0.49 5.63
N ILE A 312 38.26 0.24 4.54
CA ILE A 312 38.64 1.66 4.59
C ILE A 312 37.38 2.50 4.85
N SER A 313 36.29 2.15 4.15
CA SER A 313 34.94 2.69 4.31
C SER A 313 33.98 1.60 4.79
N THR A 314 32.77 2.01 5.17
CA THR A 314 31.65 1.11 5.51
C THR A 314 30.58 1.17 4.42
N ASP A 315 29.80 0.09 4.31
CA ASP A 315 28.68 -0.13 3.37
C ASP A 315 27.66 -0.95 4.17
N GLU A 316 27.06 -0.32 5.18
CA GLU A 316 26.00 -0.94 5.99
C GLU A 316 24.66 -0.92 5.23
N TYR A 317 24.50 -0.01 4.25
CA TYR A 317 23.40 -0.12 3.27
C TYR A 317 23.53 -1.40 2.43
N GLY A 318 24.75 -1.77 2.03
CA GLY A 318 25.02 -2.96 1.24
C GLY A 318 24.72 -2.80 -0.25
N ASP A 319 24.65 -1.56 -0.77
CA ASP A 319 24.41 -1.27 -2.20
C ASP A 319 25.72 -1.15 -3.00
N GLY A 320 26.86 -1.01 -2.31
CA GLY A 320 28.18 -0.84 -2.93
C GLY A 320 28.65 0.61 -3.02
N VAL A 321 27.92 1.55 -2.42
CA VAL A 321 28.33 2.93 -2.20
C VAL A 321 28.79 3.07 -0.73
N PRO A 322 29.98 3.64 -0.47
CA PRO A 322 30.41 3.96 0.89
C PRO A 322 29.41 4.84 1.65
N ASP A 323 29.10 4.51 2.92
CA ASP A 323 28.13 5.23 3.74
C ASP A 323 28.46 6.74 3.83
N GLU A 324 29.74 7.13 3.81
CA GLU A 324 30.17 8.54 3.82
C GLU A 324 29.89 9.33 2.53
N CYS A 325 29.39 8.66 1.49
CA CYS A 325 29.00 9.22 0.20
C CYS A 325 27.50 9.19 -0.05
N GLU A 326 26.74 8.54 0.83
CA GLU A 326 25.28 8.55 0.81
C GLU A 326 24.72 9.92 1.23
N THR A 327 23.40 10.06 1.19
CA THR A 327 22.71 11.23 1.71
C THR A 327 22.84 11.29 3.24
N ASP A 328 23.30 12.44 3.75
CA ASP A 328 23.28 12.86 5.16
C ASP A 328 22.61 14.24 5.17
N CYS A 329 21.28 14.25 5.10
CA CYS A 329 20.48 15.46 4.91
C CYS A 329 20.59 16.41 6.12
N ASN A 330 20.77 15.84 7.31
CA ASN A 330 20.85 16.58 8.57
C ASN A 330 22.29 17.01 8.95
N GLY A 331 23.30 16.45 8.27
CA GLY A 331 24.71 16.83 8.35
C GLY A 331 25.43 16.33 9.60
N ASN A 332 25.04 15.19 10.17
CA ASN A 332 25.62 14.66 11.41
C ASN A 332 26.82 13.72 11.20
N GLY A 333 27.06 13.25 9.98
CA GLY A 333 28.13 12.32 9.60
C GLY A 333 27.76 10.84 9.71
N VAL A 334 26.46 10.52 9.67
CA VAL A 334 25.86 9.19 9.49
C VAL A 334 24.89 9.33 8.32
N SER A 335 24.74 8.30 7.47
CA SER A 335 23.80 8.36 6.37
C SER A 335 22.36 8.23 6.85
N ASP A 336 21.44 8.88 6.12
CA ASP A 336 20.01 8.91 6.45
C ASP A 336 19.43 7.48 6.52
N TYR A 337 19.82 6.60 5.59
CA TYR A 337 19.45 5.18 5.61
C TYR A 337 19.93 4.45 6.88
N THR A 338 21.15 4.73 7.33
CA THR A 338 21.69 4.12 8.55
C THR A 338 20.88 4.56 9.78
N GLU A 339 20.50 5.84 9.87
CA GLU A 339 19.64 6.33 10.96
C GLU A 339 18.25 5.69 10.93
N ILE A 340 17.63 5.57 9.75
CA ILE A 340 16.33 4.91 9.57
C ILE A 340 16.39 3.43 9.97
N CYS A 341 17.47 2.72 9.64
CA CYS A 341 17.64 1.32 10.02
C CYS A 341 17.92 1.12 11.52
N GLU A 342 18.51 2.10 12.21
CA GLU A 342 18.63 2.09 13.67
C GLU A 342 17.30 2.43 14.36
N ASP A 343 16.52 3.38 13.82
CA ASP A 343 15.21 3.79 14.35
C ASP A 343 14.19 4.09 13.23
N MET A 344 13.44 3.05 12.85
CA MET A 344 12.33 3.13 11.88
C MET A 344 11.19 4.08 12.31
N SER A 345 11.24 4.77 13.46
CA SER A 345 10.30 5.85 13.77
C SER A 345 10.71 7.24 13.27
N LEU A 346 11.86 7.33 12.57
CA LEU A 346 12.36 8.54 11.88
C LEU A 346 11.94 8.62 10.40
N ASP A 347 11.25 7.58 9.93
CA ASP A 347 10.71 7.35 8.59
C ASP A 347 9.30 6.77 8.82
N LEU A 348 8.25 7.58 8.77
CA LEU A 348 6.88 7.12 9.06
C LEU A 348 6.15 6.63 7.81
N ASP A 349 6.44 7.20 6.65
CA ASP A 349 5.78 6.93 5.38
C ASP A 349 6.51 5.89 4.50
N ARG A 350 7.67 5.42 4.96
CA ARG A 350 8.46 4.28 4.44
C ARG A 350 9.13 4.55 3.10
N ASP A 351 9.33 5.81 2.71
CA ASP A 351 9.84 6.17 1.38
C ASP A 351 11.38 6.05 1.21
N ALA A 352 12.13 5.94 2.32
CA ALA A 352 13.61 5.90 2.45
C ALA A 352 14.28 7.24 2.82
N LEU A 353 13.52 8.30 3.03
CA LEU A 353 13.97 9.59 3.51
C LEU A 353 13.71 9.71 5.02
N LEU A 354 14.39 10.66 5.67
CA LEU A 354 14.12 11.00 7.06
C LEU A 354 12.98 12.03 7.08
N ASP A 355 11.91 11.76 7.85
CA ASP A 355 10.80 12.71 8.13
C ASP A 355 11.31 14.12 8.47
N ALA A 356 12.48 14.19 9.13
CA ALA A 356 13.12 15.42 9.60
C ALA A 356 13.75 16.29 8.48
N CYS A 357 13.80 15.78 7.25
CA CYS A 357 14.40 16.41 6.08
C CYS A 357 13.41 16.62 4.92
N GLU A 358 12.18 16.12 5.05
CA GLU A 358 11.04 16.44 4.22
C GLU A 358 10.51 17.83 4.59
N ASP A 359 10.99 18.85 3.89
CA ASP A 359 10.59 20.26 4.00
C ASP A 359 10.61 20.81 2.58
N CYS A 360 9.55 20.52 1.80
CA CYS A 360 9.61 20.69 0.35
C CYS A 360 9.54 22.17 -0.10
N ASP A 361 8.99 23.07 0.74
CA ASP A 361 8.96 24.51 0.50
C ASP A 361 10.12 25.28 1.18
N GLY A 362 10.82 24.66 2.13
CA GLY A 362 12.01 25.17 2.79
C GLY A 362 11.74 26.20 3.90
N ASP A 363 10.55 26.20 4.50
CA ASP A 363 10.17 27.13 5.57
C ASP A 363 10.63 26.68 6.98
N GLY A 364 10.92 25.39 7.15
CA GLY A 364 11.39 24.76 8.38
C GLY A 364 10.31 24.05 9.22
N GLU A 365 9.08 23.92 8.72
CA GLU A 365 8.05 23.00 9.18
C GLU A 365 8.03 21.77 8.26
N ILE A 366 8.26 20.57 8.81
CA ILE A 366 8.36 19.35 7.98
C ILE A 366 7.00 18.95 7.41
N ASP A 367 6.99 18.32 6.24
CA ASP A 367 5.79 18.07 5.42
C ASP A 367 4.73 17.27 6.20
N LEU A 368 5.12 16.22 6.92
CA LEU A 368 4.22 15.43 7.80
C LEU A 368 3.57 16.24 8.94
N VAL A 369 4.20 17.33 9.38
CA VAL A 369 3.64 18.25 10.38
C VAL A 369 2.73 19.28 9.71
N ALA A 370 3.12 19.81 8.54
CA ALA A 370 2.32 20.73 7.74
C ALA A 370 0.98 20.09 7.29
N LEU A 371 0.99 18.79 6.96
CA LEU A 371 -0.23 18.00 6.70
C LEU A 371 -1.20 17.95 7.90
N ASP A 372 -0.75 18.22 9.14
CA ASP A 372 -1.48 17.93 10.40
C ASP A 372 -1.98 16.46 10.44
N GLY A 373 -1.21 15.57 9.79
CA GLY A 373 -1.61 14.23 9.31
C GLY A 373 -3.03 14.17 8.76
N ALA A 374 -3.24 14.93 7.68
CA ALA A 374 -4.24 14.69 6.66
C ALA A 374 -4.46 13.19 6.43
N ASN A 375 -5.73 12.78 6.31
CA ASN A 375 -6.11 11.42 5.94
C ASN A 375 -5.70 10.30 6.93
N ASP A 376 -5.03 10.60 8.06
CA ASP A 376 -4.67 9.61 9.07
C ASP A 376 -5.89 8.91 9.68
N VAL A 377 -5.72 7.64 10.04
CA VAL A 377 -6.80 6.85 10.63
C VAL A 377 -6.70 6.80 12.16
N TRP A 378 -7.80 7.10 12.85
CA TRP A 378 -7.95 6.80 14.28
C TRP A 378 -8.72 5.49 14.43
N VAL A 379 -8.12 4.50 15.11
CA VAL A 379 -8.68 3.16 15.33
C VAL A 379 -8.91 2.93 16.83
N ALA A 380 -10.08 2.42 17.19
CA ALA A 380 -10.39 2.01 18.56
C ALA A 380 -9.93 0.57 18.83
N ASP A 381 -9.22 0.33 19.95
CA ASP A 381 -8.91 -1.00 20.48
C ASP A 381 -9.81 -1.34 21.67
N LYS A 382 -10.61 -2.40 21.51
CA LYS A 382 -11.57 -2.87 22.50
C LYS A 382 -10.91 -3.28 23.83
N GLU A 383 -9.80 -4.03 23.77
CA GLU A 383 -9.14 -4.61 24.96
C GLU A 383 -8.16 -3.63 25.60
N ARG A 384 -7.44 -2.82 24.81
CA ARG A 384 -6.56 -1.78 25.37
C ARG A 384 -7.30 -0.55 25.88
N THR A 385 -8.57 -0.36 25.51
CA THR A 385 -9.43 0.76 25.96
C THR A 385 -8.93 2.16 25.55
N VAL A 386 -8.21 2.23 24.43
CA VAL A 386 -7.63 3.45 23.84
C VAL A 386 -7.98 3.56 22.35
N LEU A 387 -7.82 4.76 21.80
CA LEU A 387 -7.61 4.93 20.36
C LEU A 387 -6.10 4.93 20.05
N ARG A 388 -5.75 4.53 18.83
CA ARG A 388 -4.43 4.70 18.23
C ARG A 388 -4.56 5.32 16.83
N ARG A 389 -3.67 6.27 16.52
CA ARG A 389 -3.54 6.95 15.23
C ARG A 389 -2.50 6.25 14.38
N PHE A 390 -2.82 6.04 13.11
CA PHE A 390 -1.91 5.46 12.13
C PHE A 390 -1.83 6.33 10.87
N LEU A 391 -0.66 6.32 10.22
CA LEU A 391 -0.41 7.12 9.02
C LEU A 391 -1.30 6.63 7.87
N SER A 392 -1.89 7.57 7.13
CA SER A 392 -2.75 7.28 5.97
C SER A 392 -2.11 6.33 4.95
N VAL A 393 -0.88 6.60 4.51
CA VAL A 393 -0.17 5.85 3.46
C VAL A 393 0.21 4.44 3.92
N THR A 394 0.97 4.32 4.99
CA THR A 394 1.63 3.07 5.40
C THR A 394 0.90 2.27 6.47
N GLY A 395 -0.04 2.91 7.15
CA GLY A 395 -0.68 2.38 8.35
C GLY A 395 0.25 2.35 9.57
N THR A 396 1.44 2.96 9.52
CA THR A 396 2.42 2.94 10.65
C THR A 396 1.87 3.65 11.89
N VAL A 397 2.37 3.26 13.07
CA VAL A 397 1.91 3.84 14.34
C VAL A 397 2.42 5.27 14.49
N VAL A 398 1.50 6.24 14.53
CA VAL A 398 1.84 7.64 14.83
C VAL A 398 1.81 7.89 16.34
N ARG A 399 0.68 7.59 17.02
CA ARG A 399 0.52 7.86 18.46
C ARG A 399 -0.68 7.16 19.10
N ASP A 400 -0.64 6.98 20.41
CA ASP A 400 -1.82 6.66 21.23
C ASP A 400 -2.59 7.93 21.62
N SER A 401 -3.90 7.77 21.80
CA SER A 401 -4.74 8.76 22.49
C SER A 401 -4.36 8.96 23.96
N ALA A 402 -4.62 10.15 24.49
CA ALA A 402 -4.24 10.54 25.85
C ALA A 402 -5.45 10.99 26.68
N GLY A 403 -5.49 10.60 27.95
CA GLY A 403 -6.47 11.11 28.93
C GLY A 403 -7.29 10.02 29.61
N THR A 404 -8.60 9.96 29.33
CA THR A 404 -9.48 8.95 29.94
C THR A 404 -9.41 7.62 29.20
N ALA A 405 -9.49 6.52 29.93
CA ALA A 405 -9.80 5.22 29.34
C ALA A 405 -11.24 5.20 28.79
N LEU A 406 -11.45 4.37 27.78
CA LEU A 406 -12.75 3.97 27.23
C LEU A 406 -13.20 2.65 27.90
N ASP A 407 -14.41 2.15 27.62
CA ASP A 407 -14.90 0.86 28.16
C ASP A 407 -15.59 0.08 27.03
N GLU A 408 -14.82 -0.81 26.39
CA GLU A 408 -15.08 -1.38 25.06
C GLU A 408 -15.44 -0.30 24.02
N PRO A 409 -14.49 0.50 23.50
CA PRO A 409 -14.79 1.45 22.44
C PRO A 409 -15.31 0.75 21.17
N GLY A 410 -16.33 1.33 20.53
CA GLY A 410 -17.16 0.63 19.55
C GLY A 410 -17.12 1.17 18.12
N ASP A 411 -17.28 2.48 17.96
CA ASP A 411 -17.23 3.19 16.68
C ASP A 411 -16.45 4.50 16.85
N VAL A 412 -15.80 4.95 15.78
CA VAL A 412 -15.04 6.20 15.71
C VAL A 412 -15.62 7.03 14.56
N LEU A 413 -15.71 8.33 14.79
CA LEU A 413 -16.15 9.32 13.81
C LEU A 413 -15.24 10.55 13.88
N ALA A 414 -14.53 10.83 12.79
CA ALA A 414 -13.72 12.01 12.61
C ALA A 414 -14.56 13.13 11.99
N MET A 415 -14.68 14.26 12.70
CA MET A 415 -15.40 15.44 12.22
C MET A 415 -14.47 16.35 11.40
N PRO A 416 -15.00 17.12 10.42
CA PRO A 416 -14.21 18.10 9.66
C PRO A 416 -13.58 19.19 10.52
N ASP A 417 -14.15 19.49 11.70
CA ASP A 417 -13.60 20.42 12.69
C ASP A 417 -12.44 19.83 13.53
N GLY A 418 -11.94 18.65 13.16
CA GLY A 418 -10.83 17.94 13.82
C GLY A 418 -11.23 17.19 15.09
N ARG A 419 -12.50 17.22 15.53
CA ARG A 419 -12.92 16.43 16.69
C ARG A 419 -13.05 14.95 16.34
N VAL A 420 -12.59 14.08 17.23
CA VAL A 420 -12.74 12.63 17.13
C VAL A 420 -13.76 12.18 18.17
N LEU A 421 -14.90 11.67 17.70
CA LEU A 421 -15.98 11.17 18.54
C LEU A 421 -15.94 9.64 18.63
N VAL A 422 -16.08 9.11 19.83
CA VAL A 422 -15.94 7.67 20.09
C VAL A 422 -17.12 7.16 20.90
N THR A 423 -17.78 6.10 20.45
CA THR A 423 -18.76 5.39 21.27
C THR A 423 -18.05 4.45 22.24
N SER A 424 -18.45 4.47 23.51
CA SER A 424 -17.91 3.63 24.56
C SER A 424 -19.03 2.71 25.06
N ILE A 425 -18.95 1.42 24.70
CA ILE A 425 -20.11 0.51 24.66
C ILE A 425 -20.63 0.20 26.07
N VAL A 426 -19.73 -0.10 27.01
CA VAL A 426 -20.10 -0.67 28.32
C VAL A 426 -20.54 0.42 29.30
N ASP A 427 -19.84 1.55 29.35
CA ASP A 427 -20.20 2.70 30.19
C ASP A 427 -21.28 3.61 29.56
N GLY A 428 -21.57 3.44 28.27
CA GLY A 428 -22.77 3.97 27.61
C GLY A 428 -22.72 5.47 27.34
N ARG A 429 -21.58 5.96 26.85
CA ARG A 429 -21.33 7.37 26.51
C ARG A 429 -20.77 7.55 25.09
N VAL A 430 -20.72 8.82 24.65
CA VAL A 430 -19.88 9.27 23.53
C VAL A 430 -18.80 10.19 24.08
N ALA A 431 -17.55 9.81 23.92
CA ALA A 431 -16.38 10.60 24.28
C ALA A 431 -15.96 11.52 23.11
N GLU A 432 -15.41 12.69 23.44
CA GLU A 432 -14.86 13.65 22.48
C GLU A 432 -13.37 13.82 22.78
N PHE A 433 -12.56 13.64 21.74
CA PHE A 433 -11.14 13.92 21.68
C PHE A 433 -10.89 15.02 20.64
N ASP A 434 -9.76 15.72 20.74
CA ASP A 434 -9.25 16.58 19.67
C ASP A 434 -8.50 15.76 18.61
N ARG A 435 -8.02 16.43 17.55
CA ARG A 435 -7.32 15.83 16.40
C ARG A 435 -6.07 15.04 16.80
N ASP A 436 -5.39 15.53 17.84
CA ASP A 436 -4.21 14.90 18.45
C ASP A 436 -4.54 13.67 19.32
N GLY A 437 -5.83 13.39 19.56
CA GLY A 437 -6.29 12.28 20.38
C GLY A 437 -6.26 12.58 21.89
N VAL A 438 -6.25 13.84 22.30
CA VAL A 438 -6.35 14.22 23.72
C VAL A 438 -7.81 14.32 24.12
N PHE A 439 -8.18 13.66 25.21
CA PHE A 439 -9.56 13.66 25.71
C PHE A 439 -10.02 15.06 26.15
N VAL A 440 -11.07 15.55 25.49
CA VAL A 440 -11.70 16.84 25.78
C VAL A 440 -12.79 16.67 26.86
N ARG A 441 -13.75 15.76 26.64
CA ARG A 441 -14.91 15.55 27.53
C ARG A 441 -15.76 14.34 27.13
N ASP A 442 -16.70 13.98 28.00
CA ASP A 442 -17.89 13.23 27.57
C ASP A 442 -18.84 14.18 26.83
N LEU A 443 -18.92 14.08 25.50
CA LEU A 443 -19.94 14.79 24.71
C LEU A 443 -21.33 14.33 25.14
N VAL A 444 -21.59 13.02 25.05
CA VAL A 444 -22.84 12.41 25.56
C VAL A 444 -22.52 11.62 26.83
N SER A 445 -22.76 12.21 28.00
CA SER A 445 -22.48 11.54 29.28
C SER A 445 -23.32 10.26 29.50
N ALA A 446 -22.76 9.31 30.24
CA ALA A 446 -23.38 8.02 30.56
C ALA A 446 -24.84 8.15 31.02
N GLY A 447 -25.74 7.42 30.35
CA GLY A 447 -27.19 7.41 30.63
C GLY A 447 -27.98 8.63 30.12
N SER A 448 -27.34 9.59 29.43
CA SER A 448 -28.03 10.69 28.74
C SER A 448 -29.01 10.15 27.68
N GLY A 449 -30.27 10.57 27.72
CA GLY A 449 -31.32 10.02 26.85
C GLY A 449 -31.64 8.53 27.07
N GLY A 450 -31.10 7.92 28.13
CA GLY A 450 -31.16 6.46 28.33
C GLY A 450 -30.27 5.68 27.36
N LEU A 451 -29.18 6.27 26.85
CA LEU A 451 -28.20 5.58 26.02
C LEU A 451 -27.67 4.32 26.73
N SER A 452 -27.64 3.21 25.99
CA SER A 452 -27.16 1.91 26.47
C SER A 452 -26.65 1.10 25.29
N SER A 453 -25.45 0.53 25.43
CA SER A 453 -24.69 -0.15 24.36
C SER A 453 -24.68 0.66 23.06
N PRO A 454 -24.07 1.87 23.07
CA PRO A 454 -23.92 2.66 21.85
C PRO A 454 -23.12 1.88 20.80
N GLY A 455 -23.69 1.71 19.61
CA GLY A 455 -23.03 1.10 18.45
C GLY A 455 -22.30 2.17 17.65
N ALA A 456 -22.73 2.39 16.42
CA ALA A 456 -22.21 3.43 15.55
C ALA A 456 -22.71 4.85 15.89
N VAL A 457 -21.93 5.85 15.46
CA VAL A 457 -22.24 7.27 15.57
C VAL A 457 -22.03 7.98 14.23
N VAL A 458 -23.01 8.76 13.79
CA VAL A 458 -22.95 9.54 12.54
C VAL A 458 -23.58 10.92 12.73
N VAL A 459 -23.20 11.91 11.91
CA VAL A 459 -23.93 13.18 11.81
C VAL A 459 -24.96 13.08 10.69
N SER A 460 -26.21 13.46 10.97
CA SER A 460 -27.26 13.49 9.96
C SER A 460 -27.15 14.71 9.04
N THR A 461 -27.78 14.62 7.86
CA THR A 461 -27.99 15.75 6.92
C THR A 461 -28.75 16.95 7.51
N TRP A 462 -29.13 16.93 8.79
CA TRP A 462 -29.80 18.00 9.52
C TRP A 462 -28.97 18.50 10.72
N GLY A 463 -27.68 18.17 10.78
CA GLY A 463 -26.75 18.63 11.82
C GLY A 463 -27.05 18.06 13.22
N SER A 464 -27.61 16.84 13.30
CA SER A 464 -27.83 16.14 14.56
C SER A 464 -26.91 14.92 14.66
N LEU A 465 -26.27 14.72 15.82
CA LEU A 465 -25.49 13.54 16.11
C LEU A 465 -26.43 12.37 16.40
N LEU A 466 -26.35 11.30 15.61
CA LEU A 466 -27.15 10.10 15.74
C LEU A 466 -26.30 8.98 16.32
N VAL A 467 -26.81 8.32 17.36
CA VAL A 467 -26.14 7.19 18.03
C VAL A 467 -27.08 5.99 18.06
N ALA A 468 -26.64 4.85 17.53
CA ALA A 468 -27.38 3.60 17.65
C ALA A 468 -27.32 3.13 19.10
N SER A 469 -28.45 2.83 19.74
CA SER A 469 -28.50 2.34 21.10
C SER A 469 -29.01 0.90 21.11
N GLY A 470 -28.09 -0.05 20.98
CA GLY A 470 -28.39 -1.49 20.96
C GLY A 470 -29.20 -1.94 22.18
N GLY A 471 -28.83 -1.45 23.37
CA GLY A 471 -29.50 -1.80 24.62
C GLY A 471 -30.93 -1.25 24.79
N THR A 472 -31.42 -0.42 23.85
CA THR A 472 -32.80 0.13 23.89
C THR A 472 -33.57 -0.01 22.58
N ASP A 473 -33.06 -0.77 21.60
CA ASP A 473 -33.68 -0.98 20.29
C ASP A 473 -34.01 0.34 19.55
N SER A 474 -33.18 1.39 19.71
CA SER A 474 -33.48 2.76 19.25
C SER A 474 -32.27 3.46 18.62
N VAL A 475 -32.52 4.52 17.84
CA VAL A 475 -31.49 5.49 17.40
C VAL A 475 -31.77 6.83 18.06
N LYS A 476 -30.78 7.36 18.76
CA LYS A 476 -30.90 8.57 19.61
C LYS A 476 -30.25 9.77 18.94
N ALA A 477 -30.92 10.91 18.98
CA ALA A 477 -30.42 12.17 18.46
C ALA A 477 -29.90 13.07 19.59
N TYR A 478 -28.73 13.66 19.37
CA TYR A 478 -28.07 14.61 20.24
C TYR A 478 -27.62 15.84 19.43
N ASP A 479 -27.48 16.97 20.12
CA ASP A 479 -26.84 18.16 19.58
C ASP A 479 -25.31 17.93 19.48
N PRO A 480 -24.67 18.03 18.30
CA PRO A 480 -23.27 17.62 18.10
C PRO A 480 -22.25 18.51 18.81
N VAL A 481 -22.64 19.71 19.25
CA VAL A 481 -21.76 20.65 19.97
C VAL A 481 -21.95 20.52 21.47
N SER A 482 -23.18 20.51 21.97
CA SER A 482 -23.45 20.49 23.41
C SER A 482 -23.64 19.10 24.00
N GLY A 483 -23.91 18.08 23.18
CA GLY A 483 -24.22 16.72 23.62
C GLY A 483 -25.60 16.58 24.28
N VAL A 484 -26.44 17.60 24.17
CA VAL A 484 -27.80 17.61 24.72
C VAL A 484 -28.67 16.62 23.94
N TYR A 485 -29.33 15.72 24.66
CA TYR A 485 -30.29 14.78 24.09
C TYR A 485 -31.51 15.51 23.50
N LEU A 486 -31.76 15.29 22.22
CA LEU A 486 -32.86 15.91 21.45
C LEU A 486 -34.11 15.01 21.40
N GLY A 487 -33.92 13.69 21.42
CA GLY A 487 -34.98 12.69 21.40
C GLY A 487 -34.53 11.36 20.80
N ASP A 488 -35.40 10.36 20.82
CA ASP A 488 -35.22 9.17 19.97
C ASP A 488 -35.62 9.59 18.55
N LEU A 489 -34.70 9.49 17.59
CA LEU A 489 -35.01 9.65 16.16
C LEU A 489 -35.84 8.44 15.73
N VAL A 490 -35.27 7.24 15.91
CA VAL A 490 -35.97 5.96 15.73
C VAL A 490 -36.33 5.44 17.11
N THR A 491 -37.61 5.45 17.45
CA THR A 491 -38.12 5.01 18.76
C THR A 491 -37.90 3.51 18.98
N SER A 492 -37.71 3.11 20.24
CA SER A 492 -37.52 1.72 20.68
C SER A 492 -38.45 0.70 19.97
N GLY A 493 -37.86 -0.21 19.20
CA GLY A 493 -38.54 -1.29 18.49
C GLY A 493 -39.36 -0.88 17.26
N ALA A 494 -39.16 0.33 16.71
CA ALA A 494 -39.83 0.78 15.48
C ALA A 494 -39.57 -0.20 14.32
N GLU A 495 -40.63 -0.59 13.59
CA GLU A 495 -40.60 -1.63 12.55
C GLU A 495 -39.89 -2.94 12.95
N GLY A 496 -39.93 -3.24 14.25
CA GLY A 496 -39.30 -4.41 14.84
C GLY A 496 -37.78 -4.35 14.84
N LEU A 497 -37.15 -3.16 14.80
CA LEU A 497 -35.71 -3.00 14.98
C LEU A 497 -35.25 -3.69 16.28
N VAL A 498 -34.14 -4.46 16.21
CA VAL A 498 -33.57 -5.16 17.37
C VAL A 498 -32.08 -4.89 17.47
N SER A 499 -31.63 -4.41 18.62
CA SER A 499 -30.23 -4.16 18.96
C SER A 499 -29.43 -3.51 17.82
N PRO A 500 -29.81 -2.30 17.36
CA PRO A 500 -29.14 -1.63 16.25
C PRO A 500 -27.66 -1.42 16.54
N PHE A 501 -26.81 -1.61 15.53
CA PHE A 501 -25.37 -1.39 15.64
C PHE A 501 -24.89 -0.32 14.64
N GLY A 502 -24.78 -0.64 13.36
CA GLY A 502 -24.26 0.24 12.32
C GLY A 502 -25.27 1.30 11.87
N LEU A 503 -24.74 2.49 11.58
CA LEU A 503 -25.45 3.61 11.00
C LEU A 503 -24.69 4.12 9.78
N ALA A 504 -25.39 4.48 8.71
CA ALA A 504 -24.83 5.23 7.58
C ALA A 504 -25.85 6.22 7.03
N ILE A 505 -25.37 7.34 6.51
CA ILE A 505 -26.18 8.26 5.71
C ILE A 505 -26.02 7.87 4.24
N SER A 506 -27.12 7.61 3.55
CA SER A 506 -27.09 7.31 2.11
C SER A 506 -26.84 8.57 1.28
N PRO A 507 -26.39 8.46 0.02
CA PRO A 507 -26.34 9.59 -0.91
C PRO A 507 -27.70 10.29 -1.14
N ALA A 508 -28.82 9.65 -0.78
CA ALA A 508 -30.17 10.24 -0.82
C ALA A 508 -30.53 11.01 0.47
N GLY A 509 -29.64 11.07 1.46
CA GLY A 509 -29.84 11.74 2.75
C GLY A 509 -30.71 10.96 3.75
N THR A 510 -30.93 9.66 3.52
CA THR A 510 -31.64 8.76 4.43
C THR A 510 -30.67 8.02 5.35
N LEU A 511 -31.16 7.57 6.51
CA LEU A 511 -30.40 6.80 7.49
C LEU A 511 -30.60 5.30 7.24
N LEU A 512 -29.51 4.59 6.97
CA LEU A 512 -29.45 3.12 7.04
C LEU A 512 -29.09 2.69 8.45
N VAL A 513 -29.76 1.65 8.95
CA VAL A 513 -29.56 1.08 10.29
C VAL A 513 -29.47 -0.44 10.18
N THR A 514 -28.37 -1.04 10.64
CA THR A 514 -28.29 -2.50 10.76
C THR A 514 -29.05 -2.99 11.99
N SER A 515 -29.70 -4.15 11.86
CA SER A 515 -30.51 -4.78 12.90
C SER A 515 -29.99 -6.19 13.14
N ASN A 516 -29.83 -6.58 14.42
CA ASN A 516 -29.22 -7.85 14.83
C ASN A 516 -29.98 -9.11 14.33
N ASP A 517 -31.19 -8.96 13.79
CA ASP A 517 -31.94 -10.02 13.13
C ASP A 517 -31.65 -10.15 11.61
N GLY A 518 -30.48 -9.68 11.17
CA GLY A 518 -29.99 -9.85 9.80
C GLY A 518 -30.69 -8.95 8.77
N ARG A 519 -31.18 -7.77 9.20
CA ARG A 519 -31.83 -6.77 8.34
C ARG A 519 -31.05 -5.46 8.26
N VAL A 520 -31.29 -4.72 7.19
CA VAL A 520 -30.93 -3.30 7.09
C VAL A 520 -32.21 -2.50 6.85
N LEU A 521 -32.51 -1.57 7.74
CA LEU A 521 -33.71 -0.72 7.68
C LEU A 521 -33.32 0.70 7.26
N GLU A 522 -34.17 1.35 6.46
CA GLU A 522 -33.99 2.71 5.99
C GLU A 522 -35.03 3.65 6.63
N PHE A 523 -34.55 4.75 7.20
CA PHE A 523 -35.35 5.78 7.87
C PHE A 523 -35.01 7.17 7.31
N ASP A 524 -35.93 8.13 7.44
CA ASP A 524 -35.67 9.54 7.16
C ASP A 524 -34.77 10.13 8.26
N ALA A 525 -33.61 10.67 7.88
CA ALA A 525 -32.56 11.08 8.83
C ALA A 525 -32.91 12.32 9.68
N GLY A 526 -33.99 13.04 9.37
CA GLY A 526 -34.44 14.23 10.11
C GLY A 526 -35.67 13.99 10.99
N THR A 527 -36.53 13.05 10.61
CA THR A 527 -37.82 12.77 11.28
C THR A 527 -37.89 11.39 11.92
N GLY A 528 -37.01 10.47 11.54
CA GLY A 528 -37.04 9.07 11.98
C GLY A 528 -38.21 8.26 11.39
N GLY A 529 -38.92 8.83 10.41
CA GLY A 529 -39.98 8.12 9.70
C GLY A 529 -39.41 6.95 8.90
N PHE A 530 -39.98 5.76 9.06
CA PHE A 530 -39.58 4.59 8.28
C PHE A 530 -39.81 4.81 6.78
N VAL A 531 -38.78 4.51 5.99
CA VAL A 531 -38.83 4.55 4.53
C VAL A 531 -39.11 3.15 3.99
N ARG A 532 -38.29 2.16 4.35
CA ARG A 532 -38.45 0.74 3.99
C ARG A 532 -37.51 -0.19 4.75
N GLU A 533 -37.79 -1.48 4.65
CA GLU A 533 -36.80 -2.54 4.85
C GLU A 533 -35.97 -2.60 3.56
N LEU A 534 -34.69 -2.25 3.63
CA LEU A 534 -33.77 -2.30 2.49
C LEU A 534 -33.37 -3.77 2.28
N VAL A 535 -32.62 -4.34 3.22
CA VAL A 535 -32.23 -5.76 3.20
C VAL A 535 -33.17 -6.54 4.12
N SER A 536 -33.89 -7.51 3.57
CA SER A 536 -34.85 -8.34 4.32
C SER A 536 -34.23 -9.63 4.84
N ALA A 537 -34.63 -10.08 6.04
CA ALA A 537 -34.12 -11.31 6.66
C ALA A 537 -34.43 -12.60 5.86
N ALA A 538 -35.28 -12.52 4.83
CA ALA A 538 -35.56 -13.64 3.92
C ALA A 538 -34.56 -13.74 2.75
N ASP A 539 -33.99 -12.60 2.32
CA ASP A 539 -33.19 -12.46 1.09
C ASP A 539 -31.86 -11.72 1.37
N ASN A 540 -31.33 -11.81 2.59
CA ASN A 540 -30.15 -11.07 3.07
C ASN A 540 -28.78 -11.64 2.66
N GLY A 541 -28.71 -12.57 1.71
CA GLY A 541 -27.45 -13.22 1.31
C GLY A 541 -26.77 -14.09 2.39
N GLY A 542 -27.41 -14.29 3.55
CA GLY A 542 -26.84 -14.97 4.71
C GLY A 542 -26.25 -14.03 5.77
N LEU A 543 -26.59 -12.74 5.76
CA LEU A 543 -26.18 -11.74 6.75
C LEU A 543 -26.52 -12.17 8.20
N ASP A 544 -25.52 -12.18 9.09
CA ASP A 544 -25.65 -12.51 10.52
C ASP A 544 -24.75 -11.59 11.37
N ASP A 545 -25.26 -11.16 12.54
CA ASP A 545 -24.74 -10.06 13.38
C ASP A 545 -24.18 -8.87 12.56
N PRO A 546 -25.02 -8.14 11.81
CA PRO A 546 -24.57 -7.05 10.94
C PRO A 546 -24.08 -5.84 11.74
N ARG A 547 -22.80 -5.49 11.57
CA ARG A 547 -22.12 -4.38 12.25
C ARG A 547 -22.10 -3.13 11.38
N GLY A 548 -20.95 -2.70 10.91
CA GLY A 548 -20.80 -1.54 10.03
C GLY A 548 -21.62 -1.67 8.74
N VAL A 549 -22.13 -0.55 8.27
CA VAL A 549 -22.81 -0.39 6.99
C VAL A 549 -22.23 0.83 6.29
N LEU A 550 -22.06 0.77 4.99
CA LEU A 550 -21.55 1.85 4.15
C LEU A 550 -22.42 1.94 2.89
N ALA A 551 -22.79 3.17 2.49
CA ALA A 551 -23.58 3.43 1.30
C ALA A 551 -22.72 4.20 0.29
N LEU A 552 -22.28 3.50 -0.76
CA LEU A 552 -21.35 4.02 -1.76
C LEU A 552 -22.02 4.99 -2.72
N SER A 553 -21.23 5.92 -3.25
CA SER A 553 -21.62 6.87 -4.31
C SER A 553 -22.17 6.18 -5.56
N SER A 554 -21.68 4.98 -5.87
CA SER A 554 -22.13 4.07 -6.93
C SER A 554 -23.56 3.52 -6.74
N GLY A 555 -24.21 3.79 -5.61
CA GLY A 555 -25.56 3.29 -5.28
C GLY A 555 -25.55 1.87 -4.69
N ARG A 556 -24.39 1.39 -4.27
CA ARG A 556 -24.16 0.09 -3.63
C ARG A 556 -24.17 0.23 -2.10
N VAL A 557 -24.49 -0.85 -1.39
CA VAL A 557 -24.44 -0.89 0.08
C VAL A 557 -23.60 -2.07 0.54
N LEU A 558 -22.57 -1.79 1.34
CA LEU A 558 -21.73 -2.78 1.99
C LEU A 558 -22.20 -2.98 3.43
N VAL A 559 -22.21 -4.22 3.91
CA VAL A 559 -22.54 -4.55 5.30
C VAL A 559 -21.54 -5.57 5.84
N ALA A 560 -20.89 -5.23 6.95
CA ALA A 560 -20.02 -6.12 7.70
C ALA A 560 -20.87 -7.17 8.47
N SER A 561 -20.70 -8.44 8.13
CA SER A 561 -21.42 -9.59 8.71
C SER A 561 -20.50 -10.32 9.69
N ARG A 562 -20.56 -9.96 10.98
CA ARG A 562 -19.53 -10.34 11.96
C ARG A 562 -19.47 -11.86 12.16
N GLU A 563 -20.62 -12.53 12.25
CA GLU A 563 -20.68 -13.98 12.50
C GLU A 563 -20.44 -14.83 11.24
N THR A 564 -20.39 -14.24 10.04
CA THR A 564 -20.11 -14.99 8.80
C THR A 564 -18.74 -14.69 8.18
N ASN A 565 -17.90 -13.84 8.79
CA ASN A 565 -16.58 -13.46 8.28
C ASN A 565 -16.63 -12.89 6.85
N ARG A 566 -17.63 -12.04 6.57
CA ARG A 566 -17.89 -11.47 5.23
C ARG A 566 -18.32 -10.03 5.30
N VAL A 567 -17.94 -9.24 4.30
CA VAL A 567 -18.68 -8.05 3.88
C VAL A 567 -19.60 -8.49 2.75
N LEU A 568 -20.90 -8.19 2.87
CA LEU A 568 -21.89 -8.52 1.85
C LEU A 568 -22.29 -7.27 1.08
N GLU A 569 -22.38 -7.41 -0.24
CA GLU A 569 -22.74 -6.33 -1.16
C GLU A 569 -24.20 -6.42 -1.59
N PHE A 570 -24.92 -5.31 -1.46
CA PHE A 570 -26.33 -5.17 -1.84
C PHE A 570 -26.51 -4.02 -2.84
N ASP A 571 -27.52 -4.15 -3.70
CA ASP A 571 -28.00 -3.04 -4.54
C ASP A 571 -28.78 -2.04 -3.66
N GLY A 572 -28.33 -0.80 -3.54
CA GLY A 572 -28.94 0.20 -2.66
C GLY A 572 -30.35 0.63 -3.09
N ALA A 573 -30.71 0.45 -4.37
CA ALA A 573 -32.03 0.80 -4.88
C ALA A 573 -33.10 -0.27 -4.58
N SER A 574 -32.77 -1.55 -4.65
CA SER A 574 -33.71 -2.68 -4.49
C SER A 574 -33.52 -3.49 -3.20
N GLY A 575 -32.35 -3.42 -2.57
CA GLY A 575 -31.97 -4.24 -1.42
C GLY A 575 -31.58 -5.67 -1.76
N ALA A 576 -31.48 -6.01 -3.06
CA ALA A 576 -31.09 -7.34 -3.49
C ALA A 576 -29.63 -7.64 -3.14
N PHE A 577 -29.36 -8.82 -2.58
CA PHE A 577 -28.00 -9.35 -2.46
C PHE A 577 -27.38 -9.56 -3.84
N VAL A 578 -26.10 -9.22 -3.98
CA VAL A 578 -25.37 -9.35 -5.24
C VAL A 578 -24.16 -10.26 -5.10
N ARG A 579 -23.27 -10.02 -4.14
CA ARG A 579 -22.08 -10.84 -3.92
C ARG A 579 -21.53 -10.73 -2.49
N GLN A 580 -20.65 -11.65 -2.13
CA GLN A 580 -19.65 -11.37 -1.11
C GLN A 580 -18.71 -10.30 -1.68
N PHE A 581 -18.51 -9.22 -0.93
CA PHE A 581 -17.69 -8.09 -1.36
C PHE A 581 -16.20 -8.45 -1.26
N ASN A 582 -15.73 -8.79 -0.05
CA ASN A 582 -14.35 -9.14 0.22
C ASN A 582 -13.96 -10.44 -0.52
N ARG A 583 -13.33 -10.28 -1.69
CA ARG A 583 -12.67 -11.31 -2.49
C ARG A 583 -11.19 -11.31 -2.15
N GLY A 584 -10.56 -12.49 -2.27
CA GLY A 584 -9.14 -12.65 -1.97
C GLY A 584 -8.84 -13.00 -0.52
N GLY A 585 -7.62 -13.50 -0.31
CA GLY A 585 -7.28 -14.34 0.84
C GLY A 585 -7.68 -15.80 0.63
N THR A 586 -7.08 -16.70 1.41
CA THR A 586 -7.47 -18.11 1.46
C THR A 586 -8.46 -18.34 2.61
N ALA A 587 -8.96 -19.56 2.80
CA ALA A 587 -9.73 -19.90 3.99
C ALA A 587 -8.92 -19.68 5.29
N ASP A 588 -7.61 -19.92 5.22
CA ASP A 588 -6.70 -20.03 6.37
C ASP A 588 -5.74 -18.82 6.52
N ARG A 589 -5.71 -17.89 5.56
CA ARG A 589 -4.76 -16.75 5.52
C ARG A 589 -5.35 -15.50 4.88
N MET A 590 -5.00 -14.34 5.44
CA MET A 590 -5.59 -13.04 5.07
C MET A 590 -7.13 -13.03 5.19
N THR A 591 -7.66 -13.92 6.04
CA THR A 591 -9.08 -14.10 6.27
C THR A 591 -9.61 -12.93 7.10
N LEU A 592 -10.62 -12.24 6.58
CA LEU A 592 -11.38 -11.22 7.28
C LEU A 592 -12.35 -11.88 8.27
N ASP A 593 -11.87 -12.23 9.47
CA ASP A 593 -12.72 -12.72 10.56
C ASP A 593 -13.33 -11.57 11.38
N GLN A 594 -14.57 -11.78 11.83
CA GLN A 594 -15.37 -10.82 12.60
C GLN A 594 -15.29 -9.36 12.10
N PRO A 595 -15.62 -9.07 10.82
CA PRO A 595 -15.61 -7.72 10.29
C PRO A 595 -16.54 -6.80 11.11
N TRP A 596 -16.03 -5.64 11.51
CA TRP A 596 -16.72 -4.76 12.45
C TRP A 596 -17.09 -3.41 11.85
N CYS A 597 -16.09 -2.62 11.46
CA CYS A 597 -16.26 -1.33 10.79
C CYS A 597 -15.95 -1.48 9.30
N VAL A 598 -16.68 -0.75 8.46
CA VAL A 598 -16.41 -0.57 7.03
C VAL A 598 -16.49 0.91 6.70
N ARG A 599 -15.50 1.41 5.96
CA ARG A 599 -15.36 2.82 5.52
C ARG A 599 -14.80 2.88 4.11
N GLU A 600 -15.16 3.93 3.39
CA GLU A 600 -14.48 4.39 2.17
C GLU A 600 -13.29 5.25 2.63
N GLY A 601 -12.10 4.98 2.10
CA GLY A 601 -10.89 5.76 2.37
C GLY A 601 -10.81 7.03 1.52
N PRO A 602 -9.86 7.93 1.81
CA PRO A 602 -9.61 9.12 1.00
C PRO A 602 -9.13 8.79 -0.43
N ASP A 603 -8.49 7.64 -0.60
CA ASP A 603 -8.11 7.03 -1.89
C ASP A 603 -9.29 6.41 -2.66
N GLY A 604 -10.49 6.35 -2.06
CA GLY A 604 -11.70 5.74 -2.63
C GLY A 604 -11.83 4.24 -2.36
N ASP A 605 -10.82 3.60 -1.74
CA ASP A 605 -10.82 2.16 -1.46
C ASP A 605 -11.66 1.81 -0.21
N ILE A 606 -11.95 0.52 -0.05
CA ILE A 606 -12.77 0.01 1.05
C ILE A 606 -11.91 -0.59 2.15
N TYR A 607 -11.93 0.06 3.31
CA TYR A 607 -11.23 -0.37 4.50
C TYR A 607 -12.18 -1.13 5.41
N VAL A 608 -11.71 -2.23 6.00
CA VAL A 608 -12.51 -3.07 6.91
C VAL A 608 -11.69 -3.53 8.11
N SER A 609 -12.20 -3.31 9.33
CA SER A 609 -11.56 -3.74 10.57
C SER A 609 -11.91 -5.17 10.97
N ARG A 610 -10.92 -5.88 11.51
CA ARG A 610 -10.95 -7.31 11.87
C ARG A 610 -10.97 -7.52 13.39
N ALA A 611 -12.15 -7.71 13.98
CA ALA A 611 -12.32 -7.63 15.44
C ALA A 611 -12.22 -8.97 16.21
N HIS A 612 -11.38 -9.92 15.77
CA HIS A 612 -11.36 -11.29 16.30
C HIS A 612 -10.36 -11.56 17.44
N ASP A 613 -10.74 -12.42 18.38
CA ASP A 613 -9.94 -12.96 19.50
C ASP A 613 -8.75 -13.85 19.04
N HIS A 614 -7.71 -13.25 18.44
CA HIS A 614 -6.41 -13.90 18.27
C HIS A 614 -5.56 -13.78 19.54
N ASP A 615 -5.14 -14.93 20.11
CA ASP A 615 -4.21 -15.00 21.25
C ASP A 615 -2.78 -14.82 20.74
N ASP A 616 -2.41 -13.59 20.35
CA ASP A 616 -1.11 -13.19 19.78
C ASP A 616 0.10 -13.35 20.72
N ARG A 617 -0.06 -14.08 21.82
CA ARG A 617 1.02 -14.39 22.75
C ARG A 617 2.01 -15.36 22.10
N PRO A 618 3.33 -15.23 22.34
CA PRO A 618 4.30 -16.24 21.95
C PRO A 618 3.96 -17.62 22.55
N GLY A 619 3.55 -18.56 21.71
CA GLY A 619 3.05 -19.87 22.14
C GLY A 619 1.58 -19.91 22.56
N GLY A 620 0.80 -18.88 22.21
CA GLY A 620 -0.66 -18.87 22.22
C GLY A 620 -1.26 -20.01 21.39
N GLY A 621 -2.54 -20.29 21.60
CA GLY A 621 -3.21 -21.42 20.97
C GLY A 621 -3.14 -21.35 19.44
N LYS A 622 -2.89 -22.49 18.79
CA LYS A 622 -3.06 -22.60 17.33
C LYS A 622 -4.43 -22.06 16.93
N ASP A 623 -4.45 -21.34 15.82
CA ASP A 623 -5.57 -21.28 14.88
C ASP A 623 -6.47 -22.55 15.01
N PRO A 624 -7.79 -22.39 15.27
CA PRO A 624 -8.72 -23.51 15.44
C PRO A 624 -8.68 -24.56 14.33
N GLU A 625 -8.27 -24.20 13.12
CA GLU A 625 -8.22 -25.07 11.94
C GLU A 625 -6.87 -25.79 11.79
N GLY A 626 -5.85 -25.42 12.58
CA GLY A 626 -4.60 -26.17 12.71
C GLY A 626 -3.67 -26.09 11.48
N SER A 627 -3.90 -25.11 10.61
CA SER A 627 -3.19 -24.78 9.36
C SER A 627 -1.66 -24.80 9.46
N GLY A 628 -1.11 -24.53 10.64
CA GLY A 628 0.33 -24.65 10.91
C GLY A 628 1.16 -23.50 10.34
N VAL A 629 0.52 -22.45 9.83
CA VAL A 629 1.18 -21.18 9.58
C VAL A 629 1.63 -20.60 10.92
N SER A 630 2.91 -20.25 11.02
CA SER A 630 3.36 -19.22 11.97
C SER A 630 2.58 -17.94 11.69
N ALA A 631 2.17 -17.21 12.72
CA ALA A 631 1.43 -15.96 12.57
C ALA A 631 2.31 -14.88 11.91
N LEU A 632 2.28 -14.83 10.56
CA LEU A 632 2.90 -13.77 9.77
C LEU A 632 2.02 -12.52 9.88
N HIS A 633 2.63 -11.34 9.99
CA HIS A 633 1.91 -10.11 10.31
C HIS A 633 0.84 -9.76 9.27
N LEU A 634 1.19 -9.91 7.98
CA LEU A 634 0.26 -9.77 6.84
C LEU A 634 -0.98 -10.68 6.91
N THR A 635 -0.88 -11.86 7.55
CA THR A 635 -2.01 -12.79 7.68
C THR A 635 -2.92 -12.48 8.87
N ASN A 636 -2.45 -11.64 9.81
CA ASN A 636 -3.15 -11.24 11.03
C ASN A 636 -3.52 -9.73 11.04
N ALA A 637 -3.65 -9.14 9.85
CA ALA A 637 -3.96 -7.71 9.66
C ALA A 637 -5.18 -7.25 10.45
N ARG A 638 -5.12 -6.01 10.94
CA ARG A 638 -6.12 -5.35 11.79
C ARG A 638 -7.14 -4.58 10.99
N ILE A 639 -6.66 -3.95 9.91
CA ILE A 639 -7.47 -3.32 8.89
C ILE A 639 -6.95 -3.83 7.53
N PHE A 640 -7.88 -4.26 6.69
CA PHE A 640 -7.61 -4.66 5.31
C PHE A 640 -8.12 -3.57 4.36
N GLN A 641 -7.40 -3.35 3.27
CA GLN A 641 -7.78 -2.48 2.15
C GLN A 641 -8.24 -3.34 0.97
N PHE A 642 -9.40 -3.03 0.41
CA PHE A 642 -10.00 -3.71 -0.73
C PHE A 642 -10.36 -2.72 -1.82
N ASP A 643 -10.12 -3.08 -3.08
CA ASP A 643 -10.57 -2.31 -4.23
C ASP A 643 -12.10 -2.16 -4.23
N VAL A 644 -12.59 -0.94 -4.46
CA VAL A 644 -14.01 -0.59 -4.33
C VAL A 644 -14.92 -1.31 -5.33
N ASP A 645 -14.45 -1.60 -6.55
CA ASP A 645 -15.30 -2.14 -7.62
C ASP A 645 -15.29 -3.68 -7.66
N SER A 646 -14.11 -4.29 -7.69
CA SER A 646 -13.93 -5.75 -7.70
C SER A 646 -14.07 -6.36 -6.29
N GLY A 647 -13.81 -5.60 -5.23
CA GLY A 647 -13.71 -6.10 -3.85
C GLY A 647 -12.51 -7.03 -3.61
N LYS A 648 -11.52 -7.07 -4.52
CA LYS A 648 -10.27 -7.82 -4.33
C LYS A 648 -9.44 -7.19 -3.21
N LEU A 649 -8.71 -8.02 -2.48
CA LEU A 649 -7.80 -7.59 -1.42
C LEU A 649 -6.56 -6.91 -2.03
N VAL A 650 -6.41 -5.61 -1.79
CA VAL A 650 -5.23 -4.83 -2.18
C VAL A 650 -4.08 -5.18 -1.23
N ARG A 651 -4.24 -4.88 0.07
CA ARG A 651 -3.21 -5.15 1.09
C ARG A 651 -3.75 -5.30 2.52
N ALA A 652 -2.90 -5.86 3.37
CA ALA A 652 -2.97 -5.71 4.81
C ALA A 652 -2.48 -4.30 5.19
N TYR A 653 -3.40 -3.38 5.50
CA TYR A 653 -3.07 -1.97 5.72
C TYR A 653 -2.42 -1.75 7.10
N VAL A 654 -3.14 -2.04 8.19
CA VAL A 654 -2.56 -2.03 9.55
C VAL A 654 -2.26 -3.47 9.94
N GLN A 655 -1.00 -3.81 10.22
CA GLN A 655 -0.58 -5.18 10.52
C GLN A 655 -0.66 -5.51 12.03
N ALA A 656 -0.25 -6.72 12.43
CA ALA A 656 -0.60 -7.28 13.73
C ALA A 656 0.27 -6.82 14.92
N LEU A 657 1.51 -7.32 15.03
CA LEU A 657 2.22 -7.36 16.31
C LEU A 657 2.88 -6.01 16.67
N ASP A 658 3.15 -5.18 15.67
CA ASP A 658 3.79 -3.86 15.78
C ASP A 658 2.78 -2.70 15.84
N SER A 659 1.59 -2.85 15.25
CA SER A 659 0.52 -1.85 15.33
C SER A 659 0.09 -1.53 16.76
N GLY A 660 0.30 -2.45 17.71
CA GLY A 660 -0.04 -2.30 19.11
C GLY A 660 -1.55 -2.21 19.38
N ILE A 661 -2.38 -2.68 18.45
CA ILE A 661 -3.82 -2.93 18.67
C ILE A 661 -4.12 -4.44 18.63
N GLU A 662 -5.01 -4.91 19.51
CA GLU A 662 -5.41 -6.32 19.64
C GLU A 662 -6.80 -6.52 19.04
N HIS A 663 -7.76 -5.67 19.41
CA HIS A 663 -9.16 -5.80 18.95
C HIS A 663 -9.67 -4.52 18.29
N PRO A 664 -9.34 -4.28 17.01
CA PRO A 664 -9.82 -3.11 16.29
C PRO A 664 -11.34 -3.17 16.11
N THR A 665 -12.03 -2.11 16.51
CA THR A 665 -13.49 -1.97 16.37
C THR A 665 -13.82 -0.90 15.34
N GLY A 666 -14.18 0.29 15.80
CA GLY A 666 -14.41 1.47 14.98
C GLY A 666 -13.12 2.07 14.48
N PHE A 667 -13.17 2.67 13.30
CA PHE A 667 -12.14 3.58 12.82
C PHE A 667 -12.76 4.62 11.88
N ASP A 668 -12.06 5.75 11.72
CA ASP A 668 -12.40 6.78 10.74
C ASP A 668 -11.16 7.59 10.35
N PHE A 669 -11.19 8.19 9.16
CA PHE A 669 -10.09 8.98 8.62
C PHE A 669 -10.24 10.46 8.94
N LEU A 670 -9.15 11.11 9.40
CA LEU A 670 -9.08 12.56 9.58
C LEU A 670 -9.22 13.26 8.23
N ARG A 671 -9.90 14.41 8.20
CA ARG A 671 -10.05 15.22 6.99
C ARG A 671 -8.79 16.05 6.74
N SER A 672 -8.43 16.19 5.46
CA SER A 672 -7.30 16.96 4.96
C SER A 672 -7.68 18.36 4.44
N GLU A 673 -8.98 18.72 4.38
CA GLU A 673 -9.57 19.89 3.69
C GLU A 673 -9.01 21.30 4.03
N GLY A 674 -8.01 21.43 4.92
CA GLY A 674 -7.32 22.69 5.22
C GLY A 674 -5.81 22.59 5.36
N THR A 675 -5.19 21.50 4.89
CA THR A 675 -3.73 21.26 4.88
C THR A 675 -3.25 20.48 3.65
N ASP A 676 -4.11 19.62 3.08
CA ASP A 676 -3.94 18.89 1.81
C ASP A 676 -5.33 18.83 1.14
N CYS A 677 -5.67 19.90 0.44
CA CYS A 677 -7.04 20.16 0.03
C CYS A 677 -7.44 19.44 -1.27
N ASN A 678 -6.46 19.13 -2.13
CA ASN A 678 -6.63 18.34 -3.35
C ASN A 678 -6.45 16.82 -3.11
N GLN A 679 -6.06 16.42 -1.89
CA GLN A 679 -5.96 15.03 -1.43
C GLN A 679 -4.84 14.25 -2.14
N ASN A 680 -3.74 14.93 -2.47
CA ASN A 680 -2.54 14.33 -3.04
C ASN A 680 -1.50 13.91 -1.98
N LEU A 681 -1.76 14.21 -0.70
CA LEU A 681 -0.86 13.99 0.46
C LEU A 681 0.45 14.80 0.42
N VAL A 682 0.49 15.87 -0.37
CA VAL A 682 1.50 16.94 -0.32
C VAL A 682 0.85 18.13 0.38
N PRO A 683 1.55 18.87 1.27
CA PRO A 683 0.98 20.06 1.88
C PRO A 683 0.57 21.12 0.85
N ASP A 684 -0.53 21.83 1.12
CA ASP A 684 -1.01 22.96 0.32
C ASP A 684 0.10 24.02 0.08
N SER A 685 0.96 24.27 1.08
CA SER A 685 2.10 25.19 0.98
C SER A 685 3.16 24.72 -0.01
N CYS A 686 3.45 23.42 0.00
CA CYS A 686 4.35 22.71 -0.90
C CYS A 686 3.86 22.75 -2.36
N ASP A 687 2.57 22.51 -2.59
CA ASP A 687 1.95 22.61 -3.90
C ASP A 687 2.01 24.04 -4.47
N ILE A 688 1.82 25.06 -3.62
CA ILE A 688 1.96 26.48 -4.00
C ILE A 688 3.44 26.85 -4.26
N ALA A 689 4.36 26.37 -3.42
CA ALA A 689 5.79 26.69 -3.52
C ALA A 689 6.46 26.07 -4.77
N SER A 690 6.09 24.82 -5.10
CA SER A 690 6.49 24.15 -6.34
C SER A 690 5.81 24.74 -7.58
N GLY A 691 4.65 25.37 -7.41
CA GLY A 691 3.80 25.85 -8.49
C GLY A 691 2.98 24.74 -9.18
N ALA A 692 2.76 23.62 -8.48
CA ALA A 692 1.76 22.62 -8.86
C ALA A 692 0.34 23.20 -8.74
N SER A 693 0.10 23.99 -7.69
CA SER A 693 -1.13 24.76 -7.46
C SER A 693 -0.92 26.26 -7.71
N GLU A 694 -1.97 26.93 -8.21
CA GLU A 694 -2.02 28.41 -8.25
C GLU A 694 -2.59 28.94 -6.91
N ASP A 695 -1.96 29.96 -6.34
CA ASP A 695 -2.50 30.84 -5.29
C ASP A 695 -2.38 32.28 -5.80
N VAL A 696 -3.46 32.79 -6.40
CA VAL A 696 -3.43 34.07 -7.13
C VAL A 696 -3.66 35.28 -6.22
N ASP A 697 -4.37 35.10 -5.10
CA ASP A 697 -4.65 36.18 -4.16
C ASP A 697 -3.67 36.24 -2.97
N GLY A 698 -2.90 35.18 -2.74
CA GLY A 698 -1.83 35.07 -1.75
C GLY A 698 -2.35 34.76 -0.35
N ASP A 699 -3.45 34.00 -0.24
CA ASP A 699 -4.07 33.66 1.05
C ASP A 699 -3.53 32.35 1.67
N GLY A 700 -2.77 31.56 0.90
CA GLY A 700 -2.14 30.31 1.34
C GLY A 700 -3.02 29.06 1.14
N VAL A 701 -4.15 29.17 0.43
CA VAL A 701 -4.98 28.02 0.03
C VAL A 701 -5.04 27.93 -1.50
N PRO A 702 -4.74 26.77 -2.11
CA PRO A 702 -4.82 26.58 -3.55
C PRO A 702 -6.15 27.03 -4.19
N ASP A 703 -6.07 27.83 -5.26
CA ASP A 703 -7.21 28.37 -6.03
C ASP A 703 -8.20 27.26 -6.45
N GLU A 704 -7.72 26.04 -6.71
CA GLU A 704 -8.57 24.90 -7.08
C GLU A 704 -9.41 24.35 -5.92
N CYS A 705 -8.91 24.49 -4.70
CA CYS A 705 -9.58 24.10 -3.46
C CYS A 705 -10.53 25.19 -2.94
N GLN A 706 -10.33 26.44 -3.37
CA GLN A 706 -11.27 27.54 -3.20
C GLN A 706 -12.57 27.34 -4.03
N THR A 707 -13.30 26.26 -3.70
CA THR A 707 -14.53 25.84 -4.39
C THR A 707 -15.63 26.90 -4.30
N VAL A 708 -16.02 27.42 -5.47
CA VAL A 708 -17.14 28.35 -5.73
C VAL A 708 -17.42 29.31 -4.57
N CYS A 709 -16.67 30.42 -4.54
CA CYS A 709 -16.94 31.66 -3.80
C CYS A 709 -18.20 31.58 -2.92
N VAL A 710 -18.07 31.20 -1.64
CA VAL A 710 -19.26 30.92 -0.80
C VAL A 710 -20.14 32.17 -0.58
N ALA A 711 -19.61 33.35 -0.90
CA ALA A 711 -20.36 34.61 -0.95
C ALA A 711 -21.31 34.75 -2.16
N ASP A 712 -21.13 33.97 -3.23
CA ASP A 712 -22.04 33.78 -4.39
C ASP A 712 -22.99 32.59 -4.11
N HIS A 713 -23.76 32.71 -3.03
CA HIS A 713 -24.66 31.68 -2.50
C HIS A 713 -25.68 31.14 -3.52
N ASP A 714 -25.96 31.89 -4.60
CA ASP A 714 -26.86 31.46 -5.67
C ASP A 714 -26.18 31.01 -6.98
N GLY A 715 -24.84 30.97 -6.99
CA GLY A 715 -24.01 30.37 -8.02
C GLY A 715 -24.11 31.09 -9.37
N ASN A 716 -24.30 32.41 -9.36
CA ASN A 716 -24.47 33.20 -10.58
C ASN A 716 -23.16 33.83 -11.10
N GLY A 717 -22.07 33.73 -10.32
CA GLY A 717 -20.78 34.36 -10.55
C GLY A 717 -20.71 35.82 -10.10
N VAL A 718 -21.61 36.28 -9.21
CA VAL A 718 -21.63 37.66 -8.70
C VAL A 718 -22.13 37.70 -7.26
N VAL A 719 -21.22 38.06 -6.35
CA VAL A 719 -21.51 38.36 -4.95
C VAL A 719 -22.38 39.63 -4.84
N ASP A 720 -23.69 39.46 -4.61
CA ASP A 720 -24.65 40.56 -4.45
C ASP A 720 -25.63 40.35 -3.28
N THR A 721 -26.32 41.42 -2.86
CA THR A 721 -27.15 41.39 -1.64
C THR A 721 -28.24 40.31 -1.63
N ARG A 722 -28.49 39.67 -2.76
CA ARG A 722 -29.30 38.45 -2.92
C ARG A 722 -28.69 37.23 -2.22
N ASP A 723 -27.38 37.06 -2.22
CA ASP A 723 -26.71 35.90 -1.64
C ASP A 723 -26.80 35.91 -0.11
N VAL A 724 -26.52 37.07 0.51
CA VAL A 724 -26.80 37.32 1.94
C VAL A 724 -28.26 36.98 2.30
N LEU A 725 -29.22 37.31 1.43
CA LEU A 725 -30.63 37.01 1.68
C LEU A 725 -30.94 35.52 1.55
N LEU A 726 -30.25 34.78 0.68
CA LEU A 726 -30.44 33.33 0.52
C LEU A 726 -29.79 32.57 1.67
N LEU A 727 -28.54 32.89 2.02
CA LEU A 727 -27.90 32.40 3.25
C LEU A 727 -28.79 32.64 4.46
N LEU A 728 -29.29 33.85 4.68
CA LEU A 728 -30.14 34.14 5.84
C LEU A 728 -31.47 33.38 5.84
N ASN A 729 -32.00 33.00 4.68
CA ASN A 729 -33.18 32.12 4.59
C ASN A 729 -32.81 30.67 4.94
N ASP A 730 -31.67 30.18 4.44
CA ASP A 730 -31.20 28.82 4.69
C ASP A 730 -30.74 28.63 6.14
N TYR A 731 -30.07 29.64 6.71
CA TYR A 731 -29.69 29.76 8.11
C TYR A 731 -30.90 29.75 9.03
N ALA A 732 -31.92 30.59 8.74
CA ALA A 732 -33.17 30.60 9.50
C ALA A 732 -33.97 29.29 9.39
N ALA A 733 -33.73 28.50 8.34
CA ALA A 733 -34.32 27.19 8.11
C ALA A 733 -33.43 26.01 8.61
N LYS A 734 -32.22 26.27 9.12
CA LYS A 734 -31.19 25.27 9.45
C LYS A 734 -30.97 24.26 8.32
N ARG A 735 -30.78 24.75 7.10
CA ARG A 735 -30.47 23.92 5.93
C ARG A 735 -28.96 23.72 5.79
N PRO A 736 -28.50 22.56 5.25
CA PRO A 736 -27.07 22.33 4.96
C PRO A 736 -26.42 23.40 4.10
N ALA A 737 -27.16 24.04 3.19
CA ALA A 737 -26.62 25.15 2.39
C ALA A 737 -26.17 26.38 3.21
N ALA A 738 -26.52 26.47 4.51
CA ALA A 738 -26.05 27.51 5.41
C ALA A 738 -25.00 27.04 6.43
N ASP A 739 -24.48 25.82 6.26
CA ASP A 739 -23.27 25.31 6.91
C ASP A 739 -22.07 25.71 6.03
N VAL A 740 -21.62 26.94 6.21
CA VAL A 740 -20.62 27.63 5.39
C VAL A 740 -19.20 27.24 5.79
N ASN A 741 -18.98 26.96 7.08
CA ASN A 741 -17.70 26.44 7.55
C ASN A 741 -17.61 24.90 7.52
N ARG A 742 -18.64 24.22 6.98
CA ARG A 742 -18.72 22.76 6.79
C ARG A 742 -18.50 21.95 8.09
N ASP A 743 -18.83 22.51 9.25
CA ASP A 743 -18.71 21.79 10.53
C ASP A 743 -19.96 20.98 10.90
N PHE A 744 -20.94 20.93 9.98
CA PHE A 744 -22.26 20.33 10.12
C PHE A 744 -23.18 21.04 11.13
N VAL A 745 -22.85 22.26 11.57
CA VAL A 745 -23.60 23.00 12.60
C VAL A 745 -23.89 24.44 12.22
N VAL A 746 -25.02 24.64 11.52
CA VAL A 746 -25.59 25.95 11.18
C VAL A 746 -25.80 26.85 12.43
N ASP A 747 -24.83 27.73 12.70
CA ASP A 747 -24.78 28.71 13.79
C ASP A 747 -24.17 30.07 13.36
N THR A 748 -23.94 30.98 14.31
CA THR A 748 -23.37 32.30 14.03
C THR A 748 -21.96 32.28 13.40
N ARG A 749 -21.24 31.16 13.47
CA ARG A 749 -19.93 30.95 12.84
C ARG A 749 -20.05 30.91 11.31
N ASP A 750 -21.09 30.29 10.75
CA ASP A 750 -21.38 30.32 9.31
C ASP A 750 -21.63 31.72 8.78
N VAL A 751 -22.45 32.48 9.52
CA VAL A 751 -22.76 33.86 9.17
C VAL A 751 -21.51 34.73 9.24
N LEU A 752 -20.56 34.41 10.14
CA LEU A 752 -19.27 35.08 10.21
C LEU A 752 -18.34 34.67 9.07
N ALA A 753 -18.24 33.37 8.76
CA ALA A 753 -17.44 32.83 7.67
C ALA A 753 -17.90 33.41 6.31
N PHE A 754 -19.21 33.40 6.04
CA PHE A 754 -19.81 34.04 4.88
C PHE A 754 -19.51 35.54 4.83
N LEU A 755 -19.62 36.26 5.96
CA LEU A 755 -19.35 37.69 5.97
C LEU A 755 -17.86 38.02 5.79
N ASN A 756 -16.96 37.10 6.10
CA ASN A 756 -15.54 37.25 5.81
C ASN A 756 -15.27 37.09 4.31
N THR A 757 -15.72 36.01 3.68
CA THR A 757 -15.57 35.78 2.22
C THR A 757 -16.25 36.88 1.40
N TRP A 758 -17.43 37.33 1.83
CA TRP A 758 -18.16 38.46 1.26
C TRP A 758 -17.39 39.80 1.29
N VAL A 759 -16.60 40.05 2.35
CA VAL A 759 -15.82 41.28 2.50
C VAL A 759 -14.46 41.20 1.81
N GLY A 760 -13.86 39.99 1.74
CA GLY A 760 -12.67 39.73 0.92
C GLY A 760 -12.97 40.00 -0.55
N GLY A 761 -14.05 39.40 -1.05
CA GLY A 761 -14.49 39.54 -2.43
C GLY A 761 -13.68 38.68 -3.37
N CYS A 762 -14.27 37.55 -3.77
CA CYS A 762 -13.88 36.77 -4.93
C CYS A 762 -13.96 37.63 -6.22
#